data_AF-A0A0D2KH17-F1
#
_entry.id   AF-A0A0D2KH17-F1
#
_cell.length_a   1.000
_cell.length_b   1.000
_cell.length_c   1.000
_cell.angle_alpha   90.00
_cell.angle_beta   90.00
_cell.angle_gamma   90.00
#
_symmetry.space_group_name_H-M   'P 1'
#
loop_
_entity.id
_entity.type
_entity.pdbx_description
1 polymer ?
#
loop_
_entity_poly.entity_id
_entity_poly.type
_entity_poly.pdbx_seq_one_letter_code
_entity_poly.pdbx_strand_id
1 'polypeptide(L)'
;MSETETTTNDGKLVKRACTECRQQKARCDAYLDPDQPCTRCRKMNRECIISEPFKREHKRKRLSELEHRTDELQERLRSSSHQAEATPSLPQSSWAAVNDLRTSNAESESRLASVAPFFRDAAIAPVSFRSFSQAAAESLQTPESLAHDYQPSGTLPRSLEGQSVDSKDIDAMFQLYFRDYASLVPILDPTMPPNGSYNLSPLLFWAIIGVSCRTYSRNPTLISILPSKIKTMALMSLNATVTLPVVQALLLILYWPFPKAGNGHDMTYPLSAAMLHMAMQIGLHLPVASHEFSKTPVKLTEDELKIRAETWGYCTLIYQRYCCFKGSAPTPMLDVPHDLEQRRALFQRISSKLKFELKLQDVVTRCCIAVSQNGLWRVTADQERSLDTLLDIFQAQISSVALEYSSDLDQLYVYIATLTIQAFNLYKSPTAHDPSTLYDLCASCCQVIETFDHLDKSGQVCMSGAGLYFFYSLMVTCHVLLRLLKTSLSRYIDVERAKSALFLGISLHKRMSVQNDDLPARNGVALTQLWNSTRVFKRPNGAEVVALRIRSRLTGSVVLDGIVWWREEFGGFMGIYPPPLSDNRTEGTEAANESSAAGAQDDASMPLAARPDYSTFLDDPMLTEFGWPVTDDVFSSIWADGPMALTSI
;
A
#
# COMPACT_ATOMS: atom_id res chain seq x y z
N MET A 1 74.63 27.68 35.80
CA MET A 1 74.73 29.08 35.34
C MET A 1 73.90 29.15 34.06
N SER A 2 72.77 29.84 33.96
CA SER A 2 72.22 30.96 34.72
C SER A 2 70.67 30.91 34.58
N GLU A 3 69.95 31.01 35.70
CA GLU A 3 69.10 32.16 36.09
C GLU A 3 67.83 32.37 35.26
N THR A 4 66.72 31.93 35.88
CA THR A 4 65.44 32.64 36.10
C THR A 4 65.01 33.76 35.18
N GLU A 5 63.77 33.64 34.65
CA GLU A 5 62.75 34.67 34.83
C GLU A 5 61.34 34.06 34.78
N THR A 6 60.55 34.41 35.80
CA THR A 6 59.13 34.10 35.99
C THR A 6 58.25 35.03 35.15
N THR A 7 57.35 34.46 34.34
CA THR A 7 56.17 35.18 33.82
C THR A 7 54.90 34.38 34.10
N THR A 8 54.07 34.95 34.95
CA THR A 8 52.66 34.61 35.22
C THR A 8 51.87 34.49 33.92
N ASN A 9 51.25 33.32 33.69
CA ASN A 9 50.28 33.14 32.62
C ASN A 9 48.93 32.74 33.22
N ASP A 10 47.93 33.58 32.97
CA ASP A 10 46.55 33.46 33.44
C ASP A 10 45.87 32.29 32.71
N GLY A 11 45.98 31.09 33.31
CA GLY A 11 45.49 29.86 32.75
C GLY A 11 43.97 29.75 32.85
N LYS A 12 43.26 29.97 31.75
CA LYS A 12 41.86 29.51 31.60
C LYS A 12 41.80 28.00 31.86
N LEU A 13 41.41 27.59 33.07
CA LEU A 13 41.09 26.21 33.43
C LEU A 13 40.00 25.70 32.47
N VAL A 14 40.40 24.86 31.51
CA VAL A 14 39.49 24.23 30.56
C VAL A 14 38.53 23.34 31.34
N LYS A 15 37.25 23.69 31.38
CA LYS A 15 36.20 22.90 32.04
C LYS A 15 36.08 21.54 31.34
N ARG A 16 36.51 20.45 31.98
CA ARG A 16 36.48 19.09 31.42
C ARG A 16 35.47 18.21 32.15
N ALA A 17 34.75 17.39 31.38
CA ALA A 17 33.81 16.40 31.89
C ALA A 17 34.44 15.00 31.90
N CYS A 18 34.04 14.15 32.86
CA CYS A 18 34.48 12.74 32.92
C CYS A 18 33.96 11.90 31.74
N THR A 19 34.59 10.74 31.52
CA THR A 19 34.29 9.83 30.40
C THR A 19 32.83 9.37 30.39
N GLU A 20 32.26 8.99 31.53
CA GLU A 20 30.86 8.54 31.63
C GLU A 20 29.86 9.64 31.29
N CYS A 21 30.09 10.86 31.77
CA CYS A 21 29.21 11.99 31.43
C CYS A 21 29.40 12.42 29.97
N ARG A 22 30.61 12.30 29.39
CA ARG A 22 30.87 12.50 27.95
C ARG A 22 30.20 11.44 27.06
N GLN A 23 30.19 10.19 27.49
CA GLN A 23 29.54 9.07 26.79
C GLN A 23 28.02 9.25 26.76
N GLN A 24 27.43 9.76 27.84
CA GLN A 24 25.98 9.92 28.01
C GLN A 24 25.45 11.34 27.71
N LYS A 25 26.31 12.27 27.27
CA LYS A 25 25.99 13.70 27.04
C LYS A 25 25.31 14.39 28.24
N ALA A 26 25.74 14.05 29.46
CA ALA A 26 25.17 14.61 30.68
C ALA A 26 26.06 15.71 31.28
N ARG A 27 25.46 16.62 32.06
CA ARG A 27 26.18 17.67 32.79
C ARG A 27 27.13 17.04 33.81
N CYS A 28 28.37 17.50 33.82
CA CYS A 28 29.44 17.01 34.70
C CYS A 28 30.10 18.18 35.41
N ASP A 29 30.29 18.03 36.71
CA ASP A 29 30.92 18.99 37.62
C ASP A 29 32.29 18.51 38.11
N ALA A 30 32.87 17.48 37.48
CA ALA A 30 34.22 16.96 37.81
C ALA A 30 35.33 18.03 37.69
N TYR A 31 35.11 19.12 36.96
CA TYR A 31 36.07 20.23 36.84
C TYR A 31 36.13 21.13 38.07
N LEU A 32 35.17 21.03 39.01
CA LEU A 32 35.14 21.82 40.24
C LEU A 32 36.02 21.22 41.34
N ASP A 33 36.15 19.89 41.36
CA ASP A 33 36.95 19.16 42.34
C ASP A 33 37.53 17.88 41.69
N PRO A 34 38.78 17.92 41.18
CA PRO A 34 39.39 16.83 40.42
C PRO A 34 39.61 15.55 41.23
N ASP A 35 39.73 15.66 42.55
CA ASP A 35 40.06 14.54 43.43
C ASP A 35 38.81 13.78 43.91
N GLN A 36 37.62 14.24 43.52
CA GLN A 36 36.34 13.65 43.90
C GLN A 36 35.51 13.23 42.68
N PRO A 37 34.74 12.13 42.78
CA PRO A 37 33.80 11.76 41.72
C PRO A 37 32.73 12.85 41.60
N CYS A 38 32.39 13.21 40.36
CA CYS A 38 31.35 14.19 40.06
C CYS A 38 30.01 13.79 40.67
N THR A 39 29.13 14.75 40.93
CA THR A 39 27.87 14.54 41.67
C THR A 39 27.02 13.43 41.04
N ARG A 40 27.03 13.32 39.70
CA ARG A 40 26.30 12.29 38.97
C ARG A 40 26.91 10.90 39.09
N CYS A 41 28.23 10.78 38.94
CA CYS A 41 28.91 9.49 39.06
C CYS A 41 28.80 8.95 40.49
N ARG A 42 28.87 9.83 41.49
CA ARG A 42 28.64 9.48 42.90
C ARG A 42 27.22 8.95 43.13
N LYS A 43 26.19 9.63 42.59
CA LYS A 43 24.78 9.21 42.73
C LYS A 43 24.48 7.88 42.03
N MET A 44 25.11 7.62 40.88
CA MET A 44 24.88 6.42 40.08
C MET A 44 25.82 5.26 40.44
N ASN A 45 26.67 5.46 41.44
CA ASN A 45 27.74 4.54 41.85
C ASN A 45 28.58 4.05 40.64
N ARG A 46 29.04 5.01 39.82
CA ARG A 46 29.87 4.78 38.63
C ARG A 46 31.26 5.37 38.83
N GLU A 47 32.25 4.77 38.20
CA GLU A 47 33.62 5.24 38.21
C GLU A 47 33.74 6.57 37.43
N CYS A 48 34.43 7.56 38.01
CA CYS A 48 34.52 8.92 37.48
C CYS A 48 35.95 9.25 37.07
N ILE A 49 36.34 8.83 35.87
CA ILE A 49 37.70 9.04 35.35
C ILE A 49 37.69 10.10 34.25
N ILE A 50 38.69 10.98 34.24
CA ILE A 50 39.00 11.90 33.14
C ILE A 50 40.20 11.31 32.39
N SER A 51 39.98 10.68 31.23
CA SER A 51 41.06 10.11 30.40
C SER A 51 41.09 10.68 28.98
N GLU A 52 42.28 10.72 28.39
CA GLU A 52 42.53 11.02 26.97
C GLU A 52 43.40 9.90 26.36
N PRO A 53 43.15 9.47 25.10
CA PRO A 53 42.11 9.91 24.16
C PRO A 53 40.77 9.16 24.35
N PHE A 54 39.66 9.90 24.40
CA PHE A 54 38.30 9.32 24.47
C PHE A 54 37.63 9.32 23.09
N LYS A 55 37.37 8.11 22.55
CA LYS A 55 36.54 7.92 21.35
C LYS A 55 35.20 7.34 21.80
N ARG A 56 34.10 8.04 21.48
CA ARG A 56 32.74 7.62 21.86
C ARG A 56 32.42 6.27 21.22
N GLU A 57 32.21 5.24 22.03
CA GLU A 57 31.76 3.94 21.53
C GLU A 57 30.26 3.99 21.24
N HIS A 58 29.87 3.77 19.99
CA HIS A 58 28.46 3.72 19.60
C HIS A 58 27.85 2.37 20.02
N LYS A 59 26.87 2.41 20.92
CA LYS A 59 26.12 1.23 21.42
C LYS A 59 25.59 0.32 20.29
N ARG A 60 25.28 0.89 19.12
CA ARG A 60 24.80 0.19 17.91
C ARG A 60 25.89 -0.67 17.24
N LYS A 61 27.17 -0.27 17.33
CA LYS A 61 28.30 -1.02 16.76
C LYS A 61 28.63 -2.25 17.60
N ARG A 62 28.59 -2.12 18.94
CA ARG A 62 28.77 -3.25 19.87
C ARG A 62 27.63 -4.27 19.79
N LEU A 63 26.40 -3.82 19.53
CA LEU A 63 25.27 -4.72 19.30
C LEU A 63 25.44 -5.51 17.98
N SER A 64 25.84 -4.85 16.90
CA SER A 64 26.12 -5.50 15.61
C SER A 64 27.30 -6.49 15.68
N GLU A 65 28.36 -6.19 16.43
CA GLU A 65 29.46 -7.14 16.66
C GLU A 65 29.04 -8.35 17.52
N LEU A 66 28.08 -8.18 18.44
CA LEU A 66 27.52 -9.28 19.23
C LEU A 66 26.53 -10.14 18.44
N GLU A 67 25.69 -9.51 17.60
CA GLU A 67 24.82 -10.19 16.63
C GLU A 67 25.65 -11.04 15.68
N HIS A 68 26.72 -10.48 15.11
CA HIS A 68 27.61 -11.19 14.20
C HIS A 68 28.30 -12.41 14.85
N ARG A 69 28.73 -12.27 16.12
CA ARG A 69 29.31 -13.42 16.86
C ARG A 69 28.29 -14.50 17.19
N THR A 70 27.01 -14.13 17.33
CA THR A 70 25.92 -15.08 17.58
C THR A 70 25.61 -15.85 16.29
N ASP A 71 25.59 -15.17 15.15
CA ASP A 71 25.40 -15.79 13.83
C ASP A 71 26.54 -16.78 13.51
N GLU A 72 27.81 -16.40 13.74
CA GLU A 72 28.96 -17.31 13.55
C GLU A 72 28.90 -18.56 14.44
N LEU A 73 28.44 -18.42 15.70
CA LEU A 73 28.27 -19.55 16.61
C LEU A 73 27.13 -20.47 16.15
N GLN A 74 26.06 -19.89 15.62
CA GLN A 74 24.90 -20.63 15.11
C GLN A 74 25.22 -21.38 13.81
N GLU A 75 26.08 -20.81 12.95
CA GLU A 75 26.65 -21.44 11.75
C GLU A 75 27.54 -22.65 12.11
N ARG A 76 28.38 -22.51 13.14
CA ARG A 76 29.25 -23.60 13.65
C ARG A 76 28.46 -24.75 14.25
N LEU A 77 27.35 -24.46 14.93
CA LEU A 77 26.46 -25.49 15.46
C LEU A 77 25.72 -26.22 14.34
N ARG A 78 25.24 -25.50 13.31
CA ARG A 78 24.60 -26.10 12.13
C ARG A 78 25.53 -26.98 11.32
N SER A 79 26.78 -26.55 11.12
CA SER A 79 27.79 -27.33 10.41
C SER A 79 28.24 -28.57 11.20
N SER A 80 28.23 -28.53 12.53
CA SER A 80 28.48 -29.71 13.37
C SER A 80 27.35 -30.74 13.36
N SER A 81 26.10 -30.32 13.11
CA SER A 81 24.94 -31.23 12.98
C SER A 81 24.88 -31.97 11.64
N HIS A 82 25.61 -31.54 10.61
CA HIS A 82 25.59 -32.17 9.28
C HIS A 82 26.64 -33.27 9.04
N GLN A 83 27.44 -33.64 10.06
CA GLN A 83 28.43 -34.74 9.95
C GLN A 83 28.02 -36.05 10.64
N ALA A 84 26.84 -36.12 11.26
CA ALA A 84 26.34 -37.35 11.88
C ALA A 84 25.02 -37.78 11.23
N GLU A 85 25.08 -38.40 10.05
CA GLU A 85 24.15 -39.47 9.63
C GLU A 85 24.51 -39.99 8.23
N ALA A 86 25.08 -41.19 8.16
CA ALA A 86 25.19 -41.99 6.95
C ALA A 86 24.46 -43.33 7.14
N THR A 87 23.30 -43.46 6.47
CA THR A 87 22.65 -44.70 5.93
C THR A 87 21.96 -45.72 6.88
N PRO A 88 20.99 -46.57 6.41
CA PRO A 88 19.64 -46.22 5.90
C PRO A 88 18.50 -47.24 6.30
N SER A 89 17.20 -46.89 6.10
CA SER A 89 16.10 -47.71 5.49
C SER A 89 14.65 -47.37 5.98
N LEU A 90 13.69 -47.50 5.05
CA LEU A 90 12.24 -47.15 5.01
C LEU A 90 11.32 -48.23 5.67
N PRO A 91 9.94 -48.20 5.67
CA PRO A 91 8.95 -47.21 5.19
C PRO A 91 7.71 -46.94 6.12
N GLN A 92 6.87 -45.96 5.71
CA GLN A 92 5.38 -45.95 5.75
C GLN A 92 4.58 -45.34 6.94
N SER A 93 3.84 -44.27 6.59
CA SER A 93 2.46 -43.87 6.92
C SER A 93 1.90 -43.80 8.35
N SER A 94 1.06 -42.76 8.50
CA SER A 94 -0.21 -42.67 9.25
C SER A 94 -0.20 -41.87 10.56
N TRP A 95 -1.31 -41.17 10.73
CA TRP A 95 -1.61 -40.17 11.74
C TRP A 95 -2.08 -40.80 13.06
N ALA A 96 -1.97 -40.01 14.12
CA ALA A 96 -2.81 -39.94 15.34
C ALA A 96 -2.26 -40.52 16.66
N ALA A 97 -2.21 -39.60 17.65
CA ALA A 97 -2.46 -39.77 19.09
C ALA A 97 -1.45 -40.66 19.87
N VAL A 98 -1.16 -40.47 21.16
CA VAL A 98 -1.92 -39.91 22.28
C VAL A 98 -0.92 -39.51 23.38
N ASN A 99 -1.40 -38.63 24.26
CA ASN A 99 -0.84 -38.14 25.51
C ASN A 99 -0.30 -39.18 26.52
N ASP A 100 0.40 -38.59 27.50
CA ASP A 100 0.63 -38.99 28.90
C ASP A 100 1.84 -39.88 29.17
N LEU A 101 2.68 -39.60 30.17
CA LEU A 101 2.38 -39.15 31.53
C LEU A 101 3.64 -38.45 32.12
N ARG A 102 3.56 -37.19 32.59
CA ARG A 102 3.56 -36.71 34.01
C ARG A 102 4.64 -37.38 34.91
N THR A 103 5.36 -36.77 35.85
CA THR A 103 5.41 -35.45 36.54
C THR A 103 6.56 -35.57 37.56
N SER A 104 7.33 -34.51 37.83
CA SER A 104 7.54 -33.98 39.19
C SER A 104 8.55 -32.83 39.24
N ASN A 105 8.08 -31.69 39.77
CA ASN A 105 8.68 -30.68 40.67
C ASN A 105 10.16 -30.26 40.45
N ALA A 106 10.56 -28.99 40.48
CA ALA A 106 10.01 -27.85 41.23
C ALA A 106 10.49 -26.48 40.64
N GLU A 107 9.59 -25.50 40.72
CA GLU A 107 9.79 -24.11 41.15
C GLU A 107 11.04 -23.32 40.71
N SER A 108 10.85 -22.34 39.83
CA SER A 108 11.05 -20.91 40.17
C SER A 108 10.48 -19.98 39.10
N GLU A 109 9.79 -18.95 39.58
CA GLU A 109 9.04 -17.93 38.85
C GLU A 109 9.84 -17.22 37.73
N SER A 110 9.19 -16.97 36.58
CA SER A 110 9.42 -15.72 35.86
C SER A 110 8.09 -15.15 35.38
N ARG A 111 7.81 -13.96 35.90
CA ARG A 111 6.54 -13.25 35.76
C ARG A 111 6.45 -12.56 34.39
N LEU A 112 5.22 -12.57 33.90
CA LEU A 112 4.64 -11.75 32.86
C LEU A 112 5.00 -10.25 32.95
N ALA A 113 4.95 -9.65 31.76
CA ALA A 113 4.34 -8.35 31.45
C ALA A 113 5.14 -7.05 31.69
N SER A 114 5.60 -6.51 30.54
CA SER A 114 5.00 -5.31 29.91
C SER A 114 5.55 -3.91 30.24
N VAL A 115 5.53 -3.14 29.14
CA VAL A 115 5.48 -1.68 28.95
C VAL A 115 6.77 -0.85 29.05
N ALA A 116 6.90 -0.01 28.01
CA ALA A 116 7.74 1.16 27.80
C ALA A 116 8.06 2.05 29.03
N PRO A 117 9.10 2.89 28.95
CA PRO A 117 9.20 4.09 29.76
C PRO A 117 8.81 5.36 28.99
N PHE A 118 7.86 6.09 29.59
CA PHE A 118 7.45 7.46 29.30
C PHE A 118 8.45 8.50 29.87
N PHE A 119 8.36 9.72 29.34
CA PHE A 119 8.70 10.97 30.01
C PHE A 119 8.06 11.08 31.42
N ARG A 120 8.72 11.76 32.35
CA ARG A 120 8.08 12.38 33.52
C ARG A 120 8.59 13.81 33.68
N ASP A 121 7.69 14.77 33.74
CA ASP A 121 7.34 15.48 34.99
C ASP A 121 6.22 16.52 34.75
N ALA A 122 5.10 16.36 35.44
CA ALA A 122 4.31 17.45 36.05
C ALA A 122 3.17 16.83 36.89
N ALA A 123 3.10 17.25 38.16
CA ALA A 123 2.15 16.78 39.16
C ALA A 123 0.79 17.51 39.03
N ILE A 124 -0.32 16.76 39.03
CA ILE A 124 -1.64 17.28 39.41
C ILE A 124 -2.37 16.18 40.23
N ALA A 125 -2.87 16.59 41.40
CA ALA A 125 -3.54 15.78 42.41
C ALA A 125 -4.90 15.20 41.93
N PRO A 126 -5.42 14.14 42.56
CA PRO A 126 -6.66 13.52 42.11
C PRO A 126 -7.86 14.33 42.59
N VAL A 127 -8.64 14.86 41.65
CA VAL A 127 -10.00 15.34 41.90
C VAL A 127 -10.95 14.20 41.57
N SER A 128 -11.66 13.73 42.60
CA SER A 128 -12.81 12.83 42.47
C SER A 128 -13.85 13.44 41.52
N PHE A 129 -14.26 12.69 40.50
CA PHE A 129 -15.48 13.01 39.76
C PHE A 129 -16.36 11.76 39.62
N ARG A 130 -17.46 11.80 40.37
CA ARG A 130 -18.63 10.93 40.23
C ARG A 130 -19.41 11.32 38.98
N SER A 131 -20.04 10.32 38.38
CA SER A 131 -21.25 10.40 37.53
C SER A 131 -21.17 11.17 36.20
N PHE A 132 -21.20 10.41 35.11
CA PHE A 132 -22.24 10.52 34.07
C PHE A 132 -22.55 9.11 33.52
N SER A 133 -23.28 8.33 34.32
CA SER A 133 -23.97 7.12 33.90
C SER A 133 -25.45 7.42 33.80
N GLN A 134 -25.88 8.00 32.68
CA GLN A 134 -27.30 8.14 32.30
C GLN A 134 -27.40 8.56 30.81
N ALA A 135 -27.15 7.61 29.91
CA ALA A 135 -27.57 7.63 28.50
C ALA A 135 -27.28 6.31 27.74
N ALA A 136 -26.69 5.30 28.37
CA ALA A 136 -26.36 4.02 27.71
C ALA A 136 -27.29 2.86 28.13
N ALA A 137 -28.56 3.18 28.36
CA ALA A 137 -29.60 2.19 28.62
C ALA A 137 -30.68 2.30 27.53
N GLU A 138 -30.30 2.03 26.28
CA GLU A 138 -31.26 1.65 25.25
C GLU A 138 -30.59 0.69 24.26
N SER A 139 -31.12 -0.54 24.29
CA SER A 139 -30.93 -1.67 23.37
C SER A 139 -29.59 -2.41 23.33
N LEU A 140 -29.33 -3.19 24.39
CA LEU A 140 -28.64 -4.49 24.26
C LEU A 140 -29.74 -5.56 24.17
N GLN A 141 -30.10 -5.97 22.95
CA GLN A 141 -30.87 -7.19 22.72
C GLN A 141 -29.92 -8.32 22.35
N THR A 142 -29.99 -9.41 23.10
CA THR A 142 -29.32 -10.69 22.85
C THR A 142 -29.99 -11.41 21.67
N PRO A 143 -29.28 -12.29 20.93
CA PRO A 143 -29.78 -12.86 19.66
C PRO A 143 -30.87 -13.94 19.77
N GLU A 144 -31.38 -14.25 20.97
CA GLU A 144 -32.24 -15.43 21.19
C GLU A 144 -33.76 -15.15 21.16
N SER A 145 -34.20 -14.02 20.62
CA SER A 145 -35.64 -13.66 20.57
C SER A 145 -36.19 -13.18 19.22
N LEU A 146 -35.47 -13.35 18.10
CA LEU A 146 -35.96 -12.92 16.78
C LEU A 146 -36.84 -13.94 16.02
N ALA A 147 -37.33 -14.97 16.70
CA ALA A 147 -38.26 -15.93 16.11
C ALA A 147 -39.69 -15.74 16.63
N HIS A 148 -40.38 -14.70 16.13
CA HIS A 148 -41.78 -14.75 15.69
C HIS A 148 -42.29 -13.37 15.24
N ASP A 149 -43.12 -13.38 14.19
CA ASP A 149 -43.78 -12.25 13.50
C ASP A 149 -43.00 -11.48 12.42
N TYR A 150 -42.45 -12.20 11.44
CA TYR A 150 -42.28 -11.65 10.09
C TYR A 150 -43.60 -11.81 9.31
N GLN A 151 -44.50 -10.84 9.40
CA GLN A 151 -45.40 -10.61 8.27
C GLN A 151 -44.54 -10.18 7.06
N PRO A 152 -44.81 -10.67 5.83
CA PRO A 152 -44.14 -10.17 4.64
C PRO A 152 -44.66 -8.76 4.33
N SER A 153 -44.27 -7.79 5.15
CA SER A 153 -44.38 -6.38 4.77
C SER A 153 -43.44 -6.18 3.58
N GLY A 154 -44.00 -5.68 2.47
CA GLY A 154 -43.21 -5.37 1.29
C GLY A 154 -42.04 -4.44 1.64
N THR A 155 -41.02 -4.43 0.78
CA THR A 155 -39.90 -3.50 0.92
C THR A 155 -40.43 -2.07 1.07
N LEU A 156 -39.88 -1.33 2.03
CA LEU A 156 -40.30 0.03 2.29
C LEU A 156 -39.43 1.00 1.48
N PRO A 157 -39.99 2.10 0.93
CA PRO A 157 -39.17 3.14 0.34
C PRO A 157 -38.21 3.72 1.39
N ARG A 158 -37.03 4.16 0.92
CA ARG A 158 -35.99 4.73 1.77
C ARG A 158 -35.52 6.05 1.19
N SER A 159 -35.05 6.94 2.07
CA SER A 159 -34.55 8.25 1.66
C SER A 159 -33.19 8.53 2.27
N LEU A 160 -32.30 9.11 1.47
CA LEU A 160 -30.99 9.58 1.90
C LEU A 160 -30.82 11.06 1.57
N GLU A 161 -30.72 11.90 2.60
CA GLU A 161 -30.60 13.36 2.52
C GLU A 161 -31.58 13.99 1.50
N GLY A 162 -32.86 13.65 1.61
CA GLY A 162 -33.92 14.16 0.71
C GLY A 162 -34.07 13.46 -0.64
N GLN A 163 -33.17 12.53 -1.02
CA GLN A 163 -33.37 11.68 -2.20
C GLN A 163 -34.11 10.40 -1.79
N SER A 164 -35.34 10.23 -2.26
CA SER A 164 -36.10 8.99 -2.04
C SER A 164 -35.83 7.97 -3.15
N VAL A 165 -35.83 6.69 -2.76
CA VAL A 165 -35.75 5.52 -3.64
C VAL A 165 -36.96 4.63 -3.33
N ASP A 166 -37.71 4.30 -4.37
CA ASP A 166 -38.93 3.49 -4.26
C ASP A 166 -38.62 2.04 -3.88
N SER A 167 -39.58 1.35 -3.27
CA SER A 167 -39.43 -0.05 -2.87
C SER A 167 -39.12 -0.99 -4.04
N LYS A 168 -39.74 -0.77 -5.20
CA LYS A 168 -39.49 -1.60 -6.40
C LYS A 168 -38.06 -1.44 -6.92
N ASP A 169 -37.51 -0.24 -6.79
CA ASP A 169 -36.15 0.06 -7.21
C ASP A 169 -35.15 -0.56 -6.23
N ILE A 170 -35.43 -0.49 -4.92
CA ILE A 170 -34.65 -1.16 -3.87
C ILE A 170 -34.60 -2.67 -4.12
N ASP A 171 -35.75 -3.32 -4.32
CA ASP A 171 -35.80 -4.77 -4.57
C ASP A 171 -35.01 -5.17 -5.82
N ALA A 172 -35.17 -4.42 -6.91
CA ALA A 172 -34.44 -4.67 -8.15
C ALA A 172 -32.93 -4.48 -7.98
N MET A 173 -32.48 -3.48 -7.21
CA MET A 173 -31.07 -3.24 -6.93
C MET A 173 -30.45 -4.28 -6.00
N PHE A 174 -31.19 -4.79 -5.02
CA PHE A 174 -30.73 -5.93 -4.19
C PHE A 174 -30.56 -7.19 -5.04
N GLN A 175 -31.53 -7.50 -5.88
CA GLN A 175 -31.43 -8.63 -6.82
C GLN A 175 -30.22 -8.47 -7.77
N LEU A 176 -30.02 -7.25 -8.29
CA LEU A 176 -28.88 -6.92 -9.14
C LEU A 176 -27.53 -7.15 -8.43
N TYR A 177 -27.41 -6.72 -7.17
CA TYR A 177 -26.20 -6.93 -6.36
C TYR A 177 -25.86 -8.41 -6.22
N PHE A 178 -26.82 -9.23 -5.77
CA PHE A 178 -26.56 -10.65 -5.53
C PHE A 178 -26.34 -11.45 -6.81
N ARG A 179 -26.93 -11.02 -7.93
CA ARG A 179 -26.74 -11.66 -9.23
C ARG A 179 -25.35 -11.36 -9.82
N ASP A 180 -24.94 -10.08 -9.83
CA ASP A 180 -23.81 -9.64 -10.65
C ASP A 180 -22.54 -9.30 -9.85
N TYR A 181 -22.66 -9.03 -8.55
CA TYR A 181 -21.56 -8.49 -7.72
C TYR A 181 -21.15 -9.41 -6.57
N ALA A 182 -22.11 -10.05 -5.90
CA ALA A 182 -21.84 -10.82 -4.68
C ALA A 182 -20.88 -12.01 -4.90
N SER A 183 -20.80 -12.55 -6.12
CA SER A 183 -19.86 -13.65 -6.45
C SER A 183 -18.38 -13.22 -6.34
N LEU A 184 -18.07 -11.94 -6.54
CA LEU A 184 -16.72 -11.38 -6.43
C LEU A 184 -16.32 -11.15 -4.96
N VAL A 185 -17.29 -10.79 -4.09
CA VAL A 185 -17.08 -10.56 -2.66
C VAL A 185 -18.24 -11.18 -1.86
N PRO A 186 -18.26 -12.52 -1.65
CA PRO A 186 -19.37 -13.26 -1.03
C PRO A 186 -19.33 -13.18 0.50
N ILE A 187 -19.45 -11.98 1.04
CA ILE A 187 -19.40 -11.70 2.49
C ILE A 187 -20.79 -11.42 3.10
N LEU A 188 -21.83 -11.33 2.27
CA LEU A 188 -23.19 -11.01 2.68
C LEU A 188 -24.12 -12.20 2.49
N ASP A 189 -25.11 -12.31 3.38
CA ASP A 189 -26.16 -13.32 3.31
C ASP A 189 -27.21 -12.94 2.23
N PRO A 190 -27.40 -13.76 1.18
CA PRO A 190 -28.38 -13.50 0.12
C PRO A 190 -29.83 -13.63 0.57
N THR A 191 -30.09 -14.25 1.73
CA THR A 191 -31.44 -14.42 2.26
C THR A 191 -31.92 -13.20 3.04
N MET A 192 -31.02 -12.25 3.35
CA MET A 192 -31.34 -11.05 4.12
C MET A 192 -32.22 -10.08 3.30
N PRO A 193 -33.44 -9.78 3.76
CA PRO A 193 -34.33 -8.87 3.04
C PRO A 193 -33.86 -7.41 3.15
N PRO A 194 -34.22 -6.52 2.19
CA PRO A 194 -33.77 -5.12 2.19
C PRO A 194 -34.11 -4.36 3.48
N ASN A 195 -35.33 -4.55 4.01
CA ASN A 195 -35.75 -3.95 5.27
C ASN A 195 -34.88 -4.41 6.45
N GLY A 196 -34.51 -5.70 6.48
CA GLY A 196 -33.62 -6.27 7.51
C GLY A 196 -32.20 -5.71 7.42
N SER A 197 -31.66 -5.62 6.20
CA SER A 197 -30.35 -4.99 5.94
C SER A 197 -30.31 -3.54 6.41
N TYR A 198 -31.35 -2.75 6.13
CA TYR A 198 -31.46 -1.36 6.58
C TYR A 198 -31.49 -1.24 8.10
N ASN A 199 -32.25 -2.10 8.78
CA ASN A 199 -32.34 -2.11 10.24
C ASN A 199 -31.02 -2.55 10.89
N LEU A 200 -30.29 -3.47 10.26
CA LEU A 200 -28.99 -3.95 10.73
C LEU A 200 -27.92 -2.86 10.60
N SER A 201 -27.84 -2.21 9.44
CA SER A 201 -26.91 -1.11 9.19
C SER A 201 -27.38 -0.28 7.99
N PRO A 202 -27.81 0.99 8.22
CA PRO A 202 -28.14 1.89 7.12
C PRO A 202 -27.00 2.08 6.13
N LEU A 203 -25.75 2.11 6.61
CA LEU A 203 -24.57 2.25 5.75
C LEU A 203 -24.40 1.02 4.84
N LEU A 204 -24.59 -0.19 5.37
CA LEU A 204 -24.48 -1.41 4.56
C LEU A 204 -25.58 -1.47 3.49
N PHE A 205 -26.82 -1.19 3.88
CA PHE A 205 -27.93 -1.10 2.94
C PHE A 205 -27.61 -0.13 1.81
N TRP A 206 -27.19 1.10 2.13
CA TRP A 206 -26.90 2.10 1.12
C TRP A 206 -25.63 1.78 0.31
N ALA A 207 -24.66 1.06 0.87
CA ALA A 207 -23.51 0.55 0.11
C ALA A 207 -23.95 -0.45 -0.97
N ILE A 208 -24.83 -1.41 -0.64
CA ILE A 208 -25.40 -2.36 -1.61
C ILE A 208 -26.12 -1.61 -2.73
N ILE A 209 -27.00 -0.67 -2.37
CA ILE A 209 -27.72 0.17 -3.34
C ILE A 209 -26.75 0.97 -4.22
N GLY A 210 -25.72 1.57 -3.62
CA GLY A 210 -24.71 2.34 -4.34
C GLY A 210 -23.93 1.52 -5.36
N VAL A 211 -23.53 0.29 -5.00
CA VAL A 211 -22.83 -0.63 -5.92
C VAL A 211 -23.75 -0.97 -7.10
N SER A 212 -25.00 -1.31 -6.82
CA SER A 212 -25.99 -1.66 -7.85
C SER A 212 -26.34 -0.49 -8.79
N CYS A 213 -26.27 0.76 -8.33
CA CYS A 213 -26.52 1.94 -9.18
C CYS A 213 -25.63 1.99 -10.43
N ARG A 214 -24.46 1.31 -10.42
CA ARG A 214 -23.51 1.25 -11.54
C ARG A 214 -24.09 0.63 -12.81
N THR A 215 -24.97 -0.36 -12.66
CA THR A 215 -25.56 -1.12 -13.78
C THR A 215 -27.08 -1.07 -13.78
N TYR A 216 -27.67 -0.24 -12.91
CA TYR A 216 -29.11 -0.11 -12.79
C TYR A 216 -29.72 0.75 -13.90
N SER A 217 -30.43 0.11 -14.82
CA SER A 217 -30.95 0.75 -16.03
C SER A 217 -32.30 1.45 -15.88
N ARG A 218 -33.12 1.09 -14.88
CA ARG A 218 -34.48 1.68 -14.74
C ARG A 218 -34.45 3.12 -14.26
N ASN A 219 -33.44 3.50 -13.47
CA ASN A 219 -33.25 4.86 -13.02
C ASN A 219 -31.75 5.24 -13.02
N PRO A 220 -31.20 5.63 -14.19
CA PRO A 220 -29.78 5.91 -14.32
C PRO A 220 -29.36 7.21 -13.61
N THR A 221 -30.29 8.07 -13.16
CA THR A 221 -29.90 9.30 -12.46
C THR A 221 -29.39 9.05 -11.04
N LEU A 222 -29.71 7.89 -10.44
CA LEU A 222 -29.32 7.55 -9.07
C LEU A 222 -27.79 7.50 -8.89
N ILE A 223 -27.04 7.02 -9.90
CA ILE A 223 -25.58 6.96 -9.85
C ILE A 223 -24.93 8.35 -9.77
N SER A 224 -25.59 9.40 -10.23
CA SER A 224 -25.07 10.77 -10.15
C SER A 224 -25.35 11.45 -8.80
N ILE A 225 -26.30 10.94 -8.02
CA ILE A 225 -26.81 11.60 -6.81
C ILE A 225 -26.42 10.84 -5.53
N LEU A 226 -26.66 9.54 -5.47
CA LEU A 226 -26.48 8.76 -4.25
C LEU A 226 -25.01 8.63 -3.80
N PRO A 227 -24.03 8.43 -4.70
CA PRO A 227 -22.64 8.21 -4.30
C PRO A 227 -22.01 9.24 -3.38
N SER A 228 -22.25 10.54 -3.60
CA SER A 228 -21.67 11.58 -2.75
C SER A 228 -22.20 11.46 -1.31
N LYS A 229 -23.50 11.18 -1.17
CA LYS A 229 -24.19 10.99 0.13
C LYS A 229 -23.71 9.73 0.84
N ILE A 230 -23.58 8.62 0.11
CA ILE A 230 -23.08 7.35 0.66
C ILE A 230 -21.61 7.52 1.10
N LYS A 231 -20.80 8.26 0.33
CA LYS A 231 -19.42 8.56 0.70
C LYS A 231 -19.35 9.40 1.97
N THR A 232 -20.24 10.38 2.15
CA THR A 232 -20.38 11.13 3.42
C THR A 232 -20.70 10.19 4.58
N MET A 233 -21.68 9.28 4.43
CA MET A 233 -21.98 8.29 5.47
C MET A 233 -20.78 7.41 5.81
N ALA A 234 -20.03 6.95 4.80
CA ALA A 234 -18.83 6.15 5.00
C ALA A 234 -17.77 6.91 5.80
N LEU A 235 -17.55 8.20 5.51
CA LEU A 235 -16.62 9.04 6.28
C LEU A 235 -17.10 9.28 7.71
N MET A 236 -18.40 9.50 7.93
CA MET A 236 -18.95 9.67 9.28
C MET A 236 -18.83 8.39 10.12
N SER A 237 -18.86 7.21 9.49
CA SER A 237 -18.70 5.92 10.17
C SER A 237 -17.34 5.74 10.85
N LEU A 238 -16.31 6.51 10.44
CA LEU A 238 -14.98 6.49 11.06
C LEU A 238 -15.00 7.01 12.51
N ASN A 239 -16.01 7.81 12.88
CA ASN A 239 -16.19 8.33 14.23
C ASN A 239 -17.33 7.62 14.99
N ALA A 240 -17.83 6.50 14.46
CA ALA A 240 -18.93 5.73 15.04
C ALA A 240 -18.44 4.41 15.66
N THR A 241 -19.33 3.74 16.39
CA THR A 241 -19.06 2.38 16.87
C THR A 241 -18.81 1.44 15.71
N VAL A 242 -17.66 0.79 15.72
CA VAL A 242 -17.28 -0.17 14.68
C VAL A 242 -18.06 -1.46 14.85
N THR A 243 -18.74 -1.88 13.79
CA THR A 243 -19.47 -3.16 13.73
C THR A 243 -19.08 -3.92 12.45
N LEU A 244 -19.35 -5.23 12.41
CA LEU A 244 -19.09 -6.03 11.21
C LEU A 244 -19.82 -5.48 9.97
N PRO A 245 -21.12 -5.12 10.01
CA PRO A 245 -21.80 -4.51 8.87
C PRO A 245 -21.16 -3.20 8.39
N VAL A 246 -20.58 -2.38 9.29
CA VAL A 246 -19.86 -1.15 8.91
C VAL A 246 -18.60 -1.50 8.13
N VAL A 247 -17.80 -2.46 8.61
CA VAL A 247 -16.59 -2.93 7.90
C VAL A 247 -16.96 -3.51 6.54
N GLN A 248 -18.01 -4.34 6.47
CA GLN A 248 -18.51 -4.91 5.21
C GLN A 248 -18.97 -3.81 4.24
N ALA A 249 -19.68 -2.79 4.72
CA ALA A 249 -20.12 -1.68 3.89
C ALA A 249 -18.94 -0.88 3.31
N LEU A 250 -17.94 -0.56 4.14
CA LEU A 250 -16.71 0.10 3.69
C LEU A 250 -15.96 -0.76 2.67
N LEU A 251 -15.90 -2.08 2.88
CA LEU A 251 -15.29 -3.02 1.95
C LEU A 251 -15.99 -3.00 0.59
N LEU A 252 -17.34 -3.01 0.54
CA LEU A 252 -18.07 -2.89 -0.73
C LEU A 252 -17.78 -1.58 -1.45
N ILE A 253 -17.80 -0.45 -0.71
CA ILE A 253 -17.48 0.87 -1.27
C ILE A 253 -16.05 0.92 -1.81
N LEU A 254 -15.11 0.26 -1.15
CA LEU A 254 -13.71 0.23 -1.56
C LEU A 254 -13.45 -0.72 -2.74
N TYR A 255 -14.17 -1.83 -2.82
CA TYR A 255 -14.06 -2.78 -3.93
C TYR A 255 -14.68 -2.19 -5.21
N TRP A 256 -15.81 -1.48 -5.09
CA TRP A 256 -16.50 -0.77 -6.16
C TRP A 256 -16.61 0.74 -5.86
N PRO A 257 -15.50 1.50 -5.91
CA PRO A 257 -15.53 2.92 -5.61
C PRO A 257 -16.40 3.66 -6.60
N PHE A 258 -17.12 4.65 -6.09
CA PHE A 258 -18.03 5.42 -6.91
C PHE A 258 -17.30 6.34 -7.90
N PRO A 259 -17.89 6.56 -9.10
CA PRO A 259 -17.39 7.56 -10.04
C PRO A 259 -17.27 8.93 -9.37
N LYS A 260 -16.18 9.64 -9.64
CA LYS A 260 -15.98 11.00 -9.13
C LYS A 260 -16.61 11.98 -10.11
N ALA A 261 -17.55 12.79 -9.63
CA ALA A 261 -18.17 13.86 -10.41
C ALA A 261 -17.42 15.21 -10.33
N GLY A 262 -16.27 15.28 -9.64
CA GLY A 262 -15.48 16.52 -9.50
C GLY A 262 -14.13 16.32 -8.81
N ASN A 263 -13.39 17.42 -8.59
CA ASN A 263 -12.01 17.48 -8.06
C ASN A 263 -11.87 17.13 -6.56
N GLY A 264 -12.81 16.36 -6.01
CA GLY A 264 -12.79 15.99 -4.59
C GLY A 264 -11.61 15.08 -4.25
N HIS A 265 -11.00 15.30 -3.08
CA HIS A 265 -9.88 14.50 -2.60
C HIS A 265 -10.17 12.99 -2.64
N ASP A 266 -9.18 12.23 -3.12
CA ASP A 266 -9.28 10.79 -3.12
C ASP A 266 -9.04 10.20 -1.73
N MET A 267 -10.14 9.87 -1.06
CA MET A 267 -10.11 9.24 0.26
C MET A 267 -10.10 7.71 0.20
N THR A 268 -10.15 7.08 -0.97
CA THR A 268 -10.25 5.61 -1.08
C THR A 268 -9.04 4.91 -0.45
N TYR A 269 -7.83 5.40 -0.70
CA TYR A 269 -6.61 4.83 -0.09
C TYR A 269 -6.56 5.01 1.43
N PRO A 270 -6.69 6.22 2.00
CA PRO A 270 -6.82 6.39 3.45
C PRO A 270 -7.95 5.55 4.08
N LEU A 271 -9.11 5.49 3.41
CA LEU A 271 -10.26 4.73 3.87
C LEU A 271 -9.99 3.22 3.89
N SER A 272 -9.20 2.70 2.94
CA SER A 272 -8.78 1.29 2.94
C SER A 272 -7.94 0.92 4.17
N ALA A 273 -7.03 1.81 4.59
CA ALA A 273 -6.27 1.63 5.82
C ALA A 273 -7.16 1.76 7.05
N ALA A 274 -8.05 2.76 7.09
CA ALA A 274 -9.00 2.94 8.19
C ALA A 274 -9.90 1.70 8.35
N MET A 275 -10.48 1.19 7.27
CA MET A 275 -11.30 -0.03 7.27
C MET A 275 -10.52 -1.24 7.82
N LEU A 276 -9.26 -1.42 7.41
CA LEU A 276 -8.42 -2.50 7.91
C LEU A 276 -8.18 -2.40 9.43
N HIS A 277 -7.88 -1.20 9.93
CA HIS A 277 -7.70 -0.98 11.37
C HIS A 277 -9.02 -1.11 12.15
N MET A 278 -10.14 -0.69 11.58
CA MET A 278 -11.48 -0.92 12.14
C MET A 278 -11.79 -2.43 12.22
N ALA A 279 -11.44 -3.20 11.19
CA ALA A 279 -11.57 -4.66 11.21
C ALA A 279 -10.71 -5.31 12.31
N MET A 280 -9.50 -4.79 12.54
CA MET A 280 -8.66 -5.24 13.65
C MET A 280 -9.26 -4.88 15.02
N GLN A 281 -9.84 -3.69 15.16
CA GLN A 281 -10.46 -3.23 16.40
C GLN A 281 -11.60 -4.14 16.89
N ILE A 282 -12.34 -4.78 15.97
CA ILE A 282 -13.39 -5.75 16.31
C ILE A 282 -12.92 -7.21 16.23
N GLY A 283 -11.60 -7.44 16.12
CA GLY A 283 -10.99 -8.76 16.20
C GLY A 283 -11.14 -9.65 14.96
N LEU A 284 -11.37 -9.11 13.75
CA LEU A 284 -11.56 -9.96 12.56
C LEU A 284 -10.32 -10.77 12.18
N HIS A 285 -9.13 -10.22 12.44
CA HIS A 285 -7.83 -10.87 12.28
C HIS A 285 -7.60 -12.06 13.23
N LEU A 286 -8.44 -12.21 14.27
CA LEU A 286 -8.32 -13.23 15.30
C LEU A 286 -9.67 -13.92 15.57
N PRO A 287 -10.17 -14.77 14.64
CA PRO A 287 -11.50 -15.36 14.77
C PRO A 287 -11.71 -16.09 16.10
N VAL A 288 -10.71 -16.87 16.53
CA VAL A 288 -10.76 -17.71 17.74
C VAL A 288 -10.71 -16.89 19.04
N ALA A 289 -10.09 -15.70 19.00
CA ALA A 289 -9.96 -14.80 20.16
C ALA A 289 -10.96 -13.63 20.10
N SER A 290 -12.06 -13.76 19.35
CA SER A 290 -13.05 -12.67 19.16
C SER A 290 -13.59 -12.11 20.49
N HIS A 291 -13.62 -12.90 21.56
CA HIS A 291 -14.07 -12.47 22.88
C HIS A 291 -13.15 -11.43 23.53
N GLU A 292 -11.86 -11.38 23.19
CA GLU A 292 -10.89 -10.38 23.68
C GLU A 292 -11.16 -8.97 23.12
N PHE A 293 -11.95 -8.89 22.03
CA PHE A 293 -12.32 -7.66 21.34
C PHE A 293 -13.74 -7.20 21.67
N SER A 294 -14.39 -7.84 22.66
CA SER A 294 -15.74 -7.52 23.08
C SER A 294 -15.79 -7.17 24.57
N LYS A 295 -16.66 -6.21 24.91
CA LYS A 295 -16.95 -5.86 26.33
C LYS A 295 -17.82 -6.90 27.03
N THR A 296 -18.57 -7.69 26.26
CA THR A 296 -19.48 -8.73 26.76
C THR A 296 -19.01 -10.10 26.28
N PRO A 297 -19.25 -11.18 27.05
CA PRO A 297 -18.99 -12.54 26.57
C PRO A 297 -19.72 -12.79 25.25
N VAL A 298 -18.99 -13.15 24.21
CA VAL A 298 -19.54 -13.47 22.89
C VAL A 298 -19.33 -14.96 22.63
N LYS A 299 -20.41 -15.67 22.33
CA LYS A 299 -20.37 -17.00 21.74
C LYS A 299 -20.77 -16.86 20.28
N LEU A 300 -19.83 -17.12 19.39
CA LEU A 300 -20.06 -17.08 17.94
C LEU A 300 -20.32 -18.50 17.43
N THR A 301 -21.25 -18.60 16.49
CA THR A 301 -21.46 -19.80 15.67
C THR A 301 -20.33 -19.97 14.66
N GLU A 302 -20.16 -21.17 14.10
CA GLU A 302 -19.14 -21.38 13.05
C GLU A 302 -19.42 -20.57 11.77
N ASP A 303 -20.69 -20.32 11.44
CA ASP A 303 -21.06 -19.47 10.30
C ASP A 303 -20.66 -18.01 10.53
N GLU A 304 -20.84 -17.48 11.74
CA GLU A 304 -20.37 -16.14 12.10
C GLU A 304 -18.85 -16.05 12.08
N LEU A 305 -18.15 -17.07 12.57
CA LEU A 305 -16.68 -17.15 12.51
C LEU A 305 -16.18 -17.19 11.05
N LYS A 306 -16.87 -17.92 10.18
CA LYS A 306 -16.59 -17.98 8.75
C LYS A 306 -16.76 -16.61 8.09
N ILE A 307 -17.89 -15.93 8.29
CA ILE A 307 -18.14 -14.60 7.72
C ILE A 307 -17.09 -13.59 8.20
N ARG A 308 -16.71 -13.65 9.49
CA ARG A 308 -15.64 -12.80 10.05
C ARG A 308 -14.29 -13.05 9.38
N ALA A 309 -13.92 -14.32 9.17
CA ALA A 309 -12.67 -14.70 8.51
C ALA A 309 -12.65 -14.30 7.03
N GLU A 310 -13.76 -14.52 6.30
CA GLU A 310 -13.92 -14.08 4.90
C GLU A 310 -13.80 -12.56 4.80
N THR A 311 -14.51 -11.83 5.66
CA THR A 311 -14.47 -10.37 5.69
C THR A 311 -13.04 -9.87 5.95
N TRP A 312 -12.30 -10.47 6.89
CA TRP A 312 -10.89 -10.15 7.13
C TRP A 312 -10.01 -10.37 5.89
N GLY A 313 -10.15 -11.52 5.23
CA GLY A 313 -9.37 -11.84 4.05
C GLY A 313 -9.62 -10.85 2.91
N TYR A 314 -10.88 -10.49 2.64
CA TYR A 314 -11.19 -9.46 1.64
C TYR A 314 -10.71 -8.06 2.06
N CYS A 315 -10.77 -7.70 3.35
CA CYS A 315 -10.21 -6.44 3.86
C CYS A 315 -8.69 -6.36 3.62
N THR A 316 -7.99 -7.46 3.88
CA THR A 316 -6.55 -7.59 3.62
C THR A 316 -6.24 -7.47 2.14
N LEU A 317 -6.98 -8.22 1.31
CA LEU A 317 -6.81 -8.27 -0.14
C LEU A 317 -7.00 -6.88 -0.77
N ILE A 318 -8.09 -6.18 -0.43
CA ILE A 318 -8.38 -4.88 -1.01
C ILE A 318 -7.32 -3.84 -0.58
N TYR A 319 -6.91 -3.83 0.70
CA TYR A 319 -5.86 -2.93 1.18
C TYR A 319 -4.54 -3.12 0.42
N GLN A 320 -4.09 -4.38 0.27
CA GLN A 320 -2.85 -4.67 -0.45
C GLN A 320 -2.94 -4.26 -1.93
N ARG A 321 -4.08 -4.51 -2.59
CA ARG A 321 -4.34 -4.07 -3.97
C ARG A 321 -4.30 -2.55 -4.10
N TYR A 322 -4.86 -1.82 -3.13
CA TYR A 322 -4.79 -0.35 -3.07
C TYR A 322 -3.36 0.17 -2.87
N CYS A 323 -2.54 -0.48 -2.03
CA CYS A 323 -1.11 -0.14 -1.90
C CYS A 323 -0.38 -0.28 -3.24
N CYS A 324 -0.51 -1.43 -3.90
CA CYS A 324 0.09 -1.67 -5.22
C CYS A 324 -0.35 -0.61 -6.24
N PHE A 325 -1.65 -0.33 -6.28
CA PHE A 325 -2.23 0.69 -7.16
C PHE A 325 -1.65 2.09 -6.92
N LYS A 326 -1.56 2.53 -5.66
CA LYS A 326 -0.98 3.85 -5.30
C LYS A 326 0.54 3.91 -5.45
N GLY A 327 1.17 2.79 -5.83
CA GLY A 327 2.62 2.67 -5.96
C GLY A 327 3.35 2.60 -4.63
N SER A 328 2.67 2.20 -3.56
CA SER A 328 3.22 1.99 -2.22
C SER A 328 3.48 0.51 -1.99
N ALA A 329 4.60 0.16 -1.34
CA ALA A 329 4.83 -1.22 -0.91
C ALA A 329 3.78 -1.61 0.15
N PRO A 330 3.01 -2.70 -0.02
CA PRO A 330 2.03 -3.11 0.96
C PRO A 330 2.72 -3.67 2.21
N THR A 331 2.06 -3.59 3.36
CA THR A 331 2.48 -4.37 4.53
C THR A 331 1.98 -5.83 4.37
N PRO A 332 2.78 -6.86 4.69
CA PRO A 332 2.39 -8.27 4.52
C PRO A 332 1.35 -8.69 5.58
N MET A 333 0.09 -8.32 5.35
CA MET A 333 -1.01 -8.54 6.28
C MET A 333 -1.37 -10.02 6.49
N LEU A 334 -0.97 -10.92 5.58
CA LEU A 334 -1.14 -12.37 5.80
C LEU A 334 -0.33 -12.90 6.99
N ASP A 335 0.73 -12.20 7.40
CA ASP A 335 1.54 -12.55 8.57
C ASP A 335 0.89 -12.06 9.88
N VAL A 336 -0.25 -11.36 9.79
CA VAL A 336 -1.12 -11.03 10.92
C VAL A 336 -2.30 -12.00 10.91
N PRO A 337 -2.48 -12.84 11.95
CA PRO A 337 -1.80 -12.84 13.25
C PRO A 337 -0.44 -13.57 13.24
N HIS A 338 0.46 -13.11 14.11
CA HIS A 338 1.83 -13.65 14.23
C HIS A 338 1.86 -15.09 14.76
N ASP A 339 0.81 -15.51 15.46
CA ASP A 339 0.66 -16.88 15.94
C ASP A 339 0.22 -17.82 14.80
N LEU A 340 0.97 -18.92 14.63
CA LEU A 340 0.77 -19.85 13.52
C LEU A 340 -0.55 -20.63 13.64
N GLU A 341 -1.00 -20.94 14.86
CA GLU A 341 -2.26 -21.67 15.08
C GLU A 341 -3.46 -20.79 14.76
N GLN A 342 -3.44 -19.54 15.21
CA GLN A 342 -4.46 -18.55 14.90
C GLN A 342 -4.54 -18.29 13.39
N ARG A 343 -3.39 -18.15 12.72
CA ARG A 343 -3.33 -18.04 11.26
C ARG A 343 -3.92 -19.27 10.59
N ARG A 344 -3.55 -20.49 11.02
CA ARG A 344 -4.12 -21.73 10.47
C ARG A 344 -5.63 -21.80 10.67
N ALA A 345 -6.13 -21.43 11.85
CA ALA A 345 -7.56 -21.43 12.16
C ALA A 345 -8.35 -20.43 11.32
N LEU A 346 -7.76 -19.26 11.02
CA LEU A 346 -8.33 -18.29 10.09
C LEU A 346 -8.38 -18.84 8.68
N PHE A 347 -7.25 -19.37 8.18
CA PHE A 347 -7.19 -19.95 6.85
C PHE A 347 -8.14 -21.14 6.70
N GLN A 348 -8.35 -21.96 7.73
CA GLN A 348 -9.33 -23.06 7.65
C GLN A 348 -10.77 -22.58 7.42
N ARG A 349 -11.11 -21.35 7.84
CA ARG A 349 -12.46 -20.79 7.77
C ARG A 349 -12.75 -19.95 6.53
N ILE A 350 -11.77 -19.69 5.68
CA ILE A 350 -11.99 -18.98 4.40
C ILE A 350 -12.13 -19.96 3.22
N SER A 351 -12.87 -19.53 2.20
CA SER A 351 -13.13 -20.23 0.96
C SER A 351 -11.84 -20.54 0.19
N SER A 352 -11.86 -21.59 -0.63
CA SER A 352 -10.74 -21.93 -1.53
C SER A 352 -10.42 -20.78 -2.49
N LYS A 353 -11.45 -20.11 -3.03
CA LYS A 353 -11.31 -18.92 -3.86
C LYS A 353 -10.51 -17.82 -3.16
N LEU A 354 -10.93 -17.42 -1.95
CA LEU A 354 -10.24 -16.36 -1.23
C LEU A 354 -8.82 -16.77 -0.82
N LYS A 355 -8.60 -18.03 -0.43
CA LYS A 355 -7.25 -18.56 -0.15
C LYS A 355 -6.33 -18.39 -1.35
N PHE A 356 -6.81 -18.76 -2.54
CA PHE A 356 -6.08 -18.66 -3.78
C PHE A 356 -5.70 -17.20 -4.08
N GLU A 357 -6.69 -16.28 -4.04
CA GLU A 357 -6.45 -14.85 -4.26
C GLU A 357 -5.45 -14.26 -3.25
N LEU A 358 -5.55 -14.64 -1.97
CA LEU A 358 -4.62 -14.19 -0.93
C LEU A 358 -3.20 -14.73 -1.12
N LYS A 359 -3.04 -16.00 -1.48
CA LYS A 359 -1.71 -16.58 -1.79
C LYS A 359 -1.05 -15.84 -2.95
N LEU A 360 -1.81 -15.61 -4.02
CA LEU A 360 -1.32 -14.92 -5.19
C LEU A 360 -0.94 -13.46 -4.89
N GLN A 361 -1.79 -12.74 -4.14
CA GLN A 361 -1.51 -11.38 -3.71
C GLN A 361 -0.31 -11.31 -2.75
N ASP A 362 -0.07 -12.33 -1.93
CA ASP A 362 1.10 -12.41 -1.04
C ASP A 362 2.41 -12.47 -1.83
N VAL A 363 2.46 -13.28 -2.90
CA VAL A 363 3.63 -13.34 -3.80
C VAL A 363 3.88 -11.97 -4.43
N VAL A 364 2.84 -11.31 -4.96
CA VAL A 364 2.96 -9.95 -5.53
C VAL A 364 3.41 -8.93 -4.48
N THR A 365 2.89 -9.03 -3.26
CA THR A 365 3.24 -8.14 -2.15
C THR A 365 4.71 -8.29 -1.77
N ARG A 366 5.19 -9.53 -1.59
CA ARG A 366 6.60 -9.83 -1.28
C ARG A 366 7.52 -9.38 -2.42
N CYS A 367 7.11 -9.57 -3.68
CA CYS A 367 7.84 -9.05 -4.83
C CYS A 367 7.98 -7.53 -4.78
N CYS A 368 6.89 -6.80 -4.57
CA CYS A 368 6.90 -5.34 -4.46
C CYS A 368 7.84 -4.85 -3.34
N ILE A 369 7.83 -5.52 -2.18
CA ILE A 369 8.73 -5.19 -1.06
C ILE A 369 10.19 -5.45 -1.45
N ALA A 370 10.51 -6.63 -1.97
CA ALA A 370 11.87 -7.01 -2.33
C ALA A 370 12.46 -6.11 -3.43
N VAL A 371 11.67 -5.82 -4.47
CA VAL A 371 12.05 -4.92 -5.56
C VAL A 371 12.24 -3.49 -5.05
N SER A 372 11.39 -3.02 -4.13
CA SER A 372 11.57 -1.71 -3.49
C SER A 372 12.87 -1.63 -2.67
N GLN A 373 13.23 -2.71 -1.96
CA GLN A 373 14.45 -2.80 -1.17
C GLN A 373 15.70 -2.92 -2.05
N ASN A 374 15.59 -3.56 -3.23
CA ASN A 374 16.66 -3.61 -4.22
C ASN A 374 17.05 -2.20 -4.71
N GLY A 375 16.09 -1.28 -4.78
CA GLY A 375 16.28 0.12 -5.15
C GLY A 375 15.91 0.38 -6.61
N LEU A 376 14.90 1.22 -6.82
CA LEU A 376 14.30 1.45 -8.15
C LEU A 376 14.66 2.80 -8.79
N TRP A 377 15.17 3.76 -8.02
CA TRP A 377 15.40 5.13 -8.51
C TRP A 377 16.55 5.21 -9.52
N ARG A 378 17.76 4.82 -9.12
CA ARG A 378 18.93 4.69 -9.99
C ARG A 378 19.45 3.27 -9.84
N VAL A 379 19.06 2.40 -10.76
CA VAL A 379 19.40 0.98 -10.71
C VAL A 379 20.83 0.81 -11.25
N THR A 380 21.74 0.32 -10.42
CA THR A 380 23.10 -0.05 -10.84
C THR A 380 23.09 -1.38 -11.59
N ALA A 381 24.15 -1.71 -12.32
CA ALA A 381 24.26 -3.00 -13.01
C ALA A 381 24.15 -4.21 -12.04
N ASP A 382 24.62 -4.07 -10.80
CA ASP A 382 24.46 -5.09 -9.77
C ASP A 382 22.99 -5.22 -9.32
N GLN A 383 22.29 -4.09 -9.18
CA GLN A 383 20.87 -4.07 -8.86
C GLN A 383 20.01 -4.57 -10.02
N GLU A 384 20.42 -4.40 -11.28
CA GLU A 384 19.75 -4.99 -12.46
C GLU A 384 19.85 -6.52 -12.42
N ARG A 385 21.02 -7.09 -12.15
CA ARG A 385 21.20 -8.55 -12.01
C ARG A 385 20.45 -9.13 -10.82
N SER A 386 20.47 -8.41 -9.70
CA SER A 386 19.68 -8.74 -8.50
C SER A 386 18.18 -8.70 -8.83
N LEU A 387 17.73 -7.70 -9.61
CA LEU A 387 16.34 -7.58 -10.04
C LEU A 387 15.94 -8.79 -10.89
N ASP A 388 16.72 -9.19 -11.89
CA ASP A 388 16.44 -10.38 -12.70
C ASP A 388 16.23 -11.63 -11.81
N THR A 389 17.14 -11.86 -10.87
CA THR A 389 17.04 -12.99 -9.93
C THR A 389 15.77 -12.92 -9.08
N LEU A 390 15.40 -11.72 -8.59
CA LEU A 390 14.15 -11.53 -7.84
C LEU A 390 12.93 -11.83 -8.71
N LEU A 391 12.89 -11.33 -9.94
CA LEU A 391 11.76 -11.54 -10.84
C LEU A 391 11.59 -13.02 -11.19
N ASP A 392 12.67 -13.74 -11.43
CA ASP A 392 12.63 -15.19 -11.71
C ASP A 392 12.09 -15.98 -10.51
N ILE A 393 12.54 -15.67 -9.29
CA ILE A 393 12.06 -16.31 -8.05
C ILE A 393 10.55 -16.09 -7.89
N PHE A 394 10.08 -14.85 -8.03
CA PHE A 394 8.66 -14.56 -7.82
C PHE A 394 7.79 -15.07 -8.97
N GLN A 395 8.27 -15.11 -10.21
CA GLN A 395 7.57 -15.78 -11.31
C GLN A 395 7.41 -17.28 -11.07
N ALA A 396 8.45 -17.95 -10.56
CA ALA A 396 8.36 -19.36 -10.18
C ALA A 396 7.33 -19.58 -9.05
N GLN A 397 7.25 -18.67 -8.08
CA GLN A 397 6.23 -18.72 -7.02
C GLN A 397 4.81 -18.53 -7.57
N ILE A 398 4.59 -17.59 -8.51
CA ILE A 398 3.29 -17.45 -9.19
C ILE A 398 2.94 -18.74 -9.93
N SER A 399 3.87 -19.32 -10.68
CA SER A 399 3.65 -20.59 -11.39
C SER A 399 3.29 -21.73 -10.45
N SER A 400 3.88 -21.79 -9.25
CA SER A 400 3.53 -22.76 -8.21
C SER A 400 2.10 -22.57 -7.70
N VAL A 401 1.70 -21.33 -7.39
CA VAL A 401 0.32 -21.01 -6.97
C VAL A 401 -0.68 -21.26 -8.10
N ALA A 402 -0.29 -21.02 -9.36
CA ALA A 402 -1.13 -21.23 -10.53
C ALA A 402 -1.53 -22.71 -10.69
N LEU A 403 -0.80 -23.68 -10.14
CA LEU A 403 -1.24 -25.08 -10.16
C LEU A 403 -2.56 -25.32 -9.42
N GLU A 404 -2.99 -24.37 -8.57
CA GLU A 404 -4.23 -24.41 -7.81
C GLU A 404 -5.42 -23.71 -8.50
N TYR A 405 -5.24 -23.06 -9.68
CA TYR A 405 -6.34 -22.30 -10.31
C TYR A 405 -7.48 -23.23 -10.74
N SER A 406 -8.73 -22.76 -10.61
CA SER A 406 -9.93 -23.60 -10.81
C SER A 406 -10.94 -23.02 -11.80
N SER A 407 -10.76 -21.76 -12.21
CA SER A 407 -11.69 -21.04 -13.08
C SER A 407 -10.97 -20.08 -14.03
N ASP A 408 -11.64 -19.63 -15.10
CA ASP A 408 -11.13 -18.61 -16.02
C ASP A 408 -10.83 -17.28 -15.29
N LEU A 409 -11.59 -16.99 -14.23
CA LEU A 409 -11.35 -15.84 -13.37
C LEU A 409 -10.06 -15.99 -12.56
N ASP A 410 -9.80 -17.19 -12.01
CA ASP A 410 -8.54 -17.49 -11.32
C ASP A 410 -7.35 -17.38 -12.28
N GLN A 411 -7.53 -17.83 -13.52
CA GLN A 411 -6.54 -17.71 -14.58
C GLN A 411 -6.23 -16.23 -14.90
N LEU A 412 -7.25 -15.36 -14.99
CA LEU A 412 -7.04 -13.93 -15.13
C LEU A 412 -6.21 -13.36 -13.96
N TYR A 413 -6.51 -13.75 -12.72
CA TYR A 413 -5.73 -13.31 -11.56
C TYR A 413 -4.25 -13.70 -11.70
N VAL A 414 -3.95 -14.93 -12.12
CA VAL A 414 -2.58 -15.40 -12.39
C VAL A 414 -1.90 -14.53 -13.44
N TYR A 415 -2.57 -14.27 -14.57
CA TYR A 415 -2.01 -13.43 -15.63
C TYR A 415 -1.72 -12.00 -15.17
N ILE A 416 -2.62 -11.41 -14.37
CA ILE A 416 -2.38 -10.08 -13.78
C ILE A 416 -1.17 -10.09 -12.84
N ALA A 417 -1.04 -11.12 -11.99
CA ALA A 417 0.08 -11.24 -11.06
C ALA A 417 1.42 -11.43 -11.80
N THR A 418 1.45 -12.30 -12.81
CA THR A 418 2.60 -12.50 -13.71
C THR A 418 3.01 -11.20 -14.38
N LEU A 419 2.05 -10.50 -15.00
CA LEU A 419 2.29 -9.21 -15.63
C LEU A 419 2.85 -8.18 -14.64
N THR A 420 2.31 -8.14 -13.42
CA THR A 420 2.77 -7.19 -12.38
C THR A 420 4.25 -7.40 -12.06
N ILE A 421 4.71 -8.65 -11.96
CA ILE A 421 6.12 -8.99 -11.72
C ILE A 421 6.96 -8.65 -12.97
N GLN A 422 6.52 -9.09 -14.15
CA GLN A 422 7.25 -8.87 -15.40
C GLN A 422 7.39 -7.37 -15.74
N ALA A 423 6.42 -6.53 -15.37
CA ALA A 423 6.46 -5.09 -15.61
C ALA A 423 7.66 -4.39 -14.95
N PHE A 424 8.24 -4.97 -13.89
CA PHE A 424 9.47 -4.44 -13.29
C PHE A 424 10.68 -4.51 -14.22
N ASN A 425 10.64 -5.32 -15.29
CA ASN A 425 11.69 -5.30 -16.31
C ASN A 425 11.87 -3.91 -16.94
N LEU A 426 10.81 -3.08 -16.99
CA LEU A 426 10.87 -1.70 -17.52
C LEU A 426 11.69 -0.72 -16.67
N TYR A 427 12.14 -1.15 -15.48
CA TYR A 427 13.06 -0.37 -14.66
C TYR A 427 14.52 -0.53 -15.07
N LYS A 428 14.86 -1.58 -15.81
CA LYS A 428 16.22 -1.80 -16.31
C LYS A 428 16.59 -0.75 -17.36
N SER A 429 17.89 -0.53 -17.53
CA SER A 429 18.40 0.28 -18.64
C SER A 429 18.06 -0.37 -19.98
N PRO A 430 17.89 0.42 -21.06
CA PRO A 430 17.54 -0.11 -22.38
C PRO A 430 18.51 -1.19 -22.89
N THR A 431 19.78 -1.08 -22.50
CA THR A 431 20.86 -2.02 -22.84
C THR A 431 20.83 -3.31 -22.03
N ALA A 432 20.18 -3.33 -20.87
CA ALA A 432 20.07 -4.49 -20.00
C ALA A 432 18.78 -5.31 -20.21
N HIS A 433 17.94 -4.92 -21.17
CA HIS A 433 16.77 -5.72 -21.51
C HIS A 433 17.15 -6.96 -22.31
N ASP A 434 16.69 -8.11 -21.83
CA ASP A 434 16.73 -9.35 -22.60
C ASP A 434 15.51 -9.42 -23.54
N PRO A 435 15.68 -9.67 -24.86
CA PRO A 435 14.58 -9.74 -25.81
C PRO A 435 13.49 -10.75 -25.44
N SER A 436 13.83 -11.88 -24.83
CA SER A 436 12.83 -12.89 -24.44
C SER A 436 11.93 -12.39 -23.32
N THR A 437 12.50 -11.70 -22.32
CA THR A 437 11.72 -11.07 -21.24
C THR A 437 10.74 -10.01 -21.73
N LEU A 438 11.11 -9.25 -22.78
CA LEU A 438 10.22 -8.25 -23.39
C LEU A 438 9.11 -8.90 -24.22
N TYR A 439 9.43 -9.98 -24.93
CA TYR A 439 8.46 -10.77 -25.66
C TYR A 439 7.42 -11.38 -24.70
N ASP A 440 7.88 -11.98 -23.60
CA ASP A 440 7.00 -12.58 -22.58
C ASP A 440 6.14 -11.52 -21.90
N LEU A 441 6.70 -10.35 -21.57
CA LEU A 441 5.94 -9.23 -21.04
C LEU A 441 4.82 -8.79 -22.00
N CYS A 442 5.13 -8.69 -23.30
CA CYS A 442 4.15 -8.36 -24.33
C CYS A 442 3.06 -9.44 -24.46
N ALA A 443 3.45 -10.71 -24.45
CA ALA A 443 2.53 -11.84 -24.51
C ALA A 443 1.57 -11.85 -23.31
N SER A 444 2.09 -11.64 -22.09
CA SER A 444 1.28 -11.51 -20.88
C SER A 444 0.31 -10.33 -20.96
N CYS A 445 0.74 -9.18 -21.50
CA CYS A 445 -0.17 -8.05 -21.71
C CYS A 445 -1.34 -8.41 -22.63
N CYS A 446 -1.05 -9.07 -23.75
CA CYS A 446 -2.08 -9.51 -24.69
C CYS A 446 -3.04 -10.51 -24.03
N GLN A 447 -2.50 -11.50 -23.31
CA GLN A 447 -3.29 -12.52 -22.60
C GLN A 447 -4.23 -11.90 -21.56
N VAL A 448 -3.76 -10.94 -20.76
CA VAL A 448 -4.62 -10.24 -19.78
C VAL A 448 -5.80 -9.56 -20.47
N ILE A 449 -5.54 -8.81 -21.55
CA ILE A 449 -6.58 -8.07 -22.28
C ILE A 449 -7.56 -9.02 -22.97
N GLU A 450 -7.05 -10.06 -23.64
CA GLU A 450 -7.85 -11.09 -24.32
C GLU A 450 -8.74 -11.85 -23.31
N THR A 451 -8.21 -12.15 -22.12
CA THR A 451 -8.96 -12.84 -21.05
C THR A 451 -10.06 -11.94 -20.46
N PHE A 452 -9.80 -10.64 -20.26
CA PHE A 452 -10.85 -9.70 -19.87
C PHE A 452 -12.01 -9.68 -20.87
N ASP A 453 -11.70 -9.63 -22.17
CA ASP A 453 -12.74 -9.66 -23.21
C ASP A 453 -13.50 -10.99 -23.27
N HIS A 454 -12.80 -12.11 -23.04
CA HIS A 454 -13.42 -13.43 -22.96
C HIS A 454 -14.40 -13.52 -21.79
N LEU A 455 -14.00 -13.07 -20.60
CA LEU A 455 -14.84 -13.07 -19.39
C LEU A 455 -16.06 -12.15 -19.51
N ASP A 456 -15.94 -11.03 -20.21
CA ASP A 456 -17.07 -10.14 -20.52
C ASP A 456 -18.06 -10.81 -21.48
N LYS A 457 -17.55 -11.42 -22.56
CA LYS A 457 -18.38 -12.11 -23.56
C LYS A 457 -19.06 -13.37 -23.03
N SER A 458 -18.40 -14.09 -22.12
CA SER A 458 -18.98 -15.28 -21.48
C SER A 458 -20.00 -14.93 -20.39
N GLY A 459 -20.09 -13.66 -19.99
CA GLY A 459 -20.98 -13.19 -18.94
C GLY A 459 -20.52 -13.56 -17.52
N GLN A 460 -19.30 -14.10 -17.36
CA GLN A 460 -18.74 -14.39 -16.04
C GLN A 460 -18.39 -13.12 -15.26
N VAL A 461 -17.96 -12.06 -15.95
CA VAL A 461 -17.64 -10.75 -15.35
C VAL A 461 -18.22 -9.65 -16.22
N CYS A 462 -19.16 -8.87 -15.68
CA CYS A 462 -19.64 -7.66 -16.34
C CYS A 462 -18.60 -6.54 -16.23
N MET A 463 -18.10 -5.98 -17.34
CA MET A 463 -17.07 -4.92 -17.29
C MET A 463 -17.51 -3.66 -16.55
N SER A 464 -18.76 -3.21 -16.67
CA SER A 464 -19.30 -2.08 -15.89
C SER A 464 -19.49 -2.42 -14.39
N GLY A 465 -19.58 -3.71 -14.07
CA GLY A 465 -19.62 -4.24 -12.70
C GLY A 465 -18.24 -4.64 -12.15
N ALA A 466 -17.17 -4.49 -12.94
CA ALA A 466 -15.84 -4.87 -12.54
C ALA A 466 -15.36 -4.08 -11.32
N GLY A 467 -14.69 -4.77 -10.40
CA GLY A 467 -14.06 -4.15 -9.24
C GLY A 467 -12.87 -3.27 -9.64
N LEU A 468 -12.46 -2.40 -8.72
CA LEU A 468 -11.37 -1.44 -8.94
C LEU A 468 -10.05 -2.10 -9.38
N TYR A 469 -9.76 -3.27 -8.81
CA TYR A 469 -8.55 -4.03 -9.12
C TYR A 469 -8.46 -4.41 -10.60
N PHE A 470 -9.58 -4.78 -11.23
CA PHE A 470 -9.62 -5.14 -12.65
C PHE A 470 -9.36 -3.93 -13.54
N PHE A 471 -10.01 -2.81 -13.23
CA PHE A 471 -9.77 -1.56 -13.93
C PHE A 471 -8.28 -1.17 -13.89
N TYR A 472 -7.66 -1.19 -12.71
CA TYR A 472 -6.25 -0.81 -12.58
C TYR A 472 -5.29 -1.79 -13.24
N SER A 473 -5.59 -3.08 -13.18
CA SER A 473 -4.79 -4.09 -13.88
C SER A 473 -4.84 -3.89 -15.40
N LEU A 474 -6.02 -3.64 -15.95
CA LEU A 474 -6.19 -3.34 -17.38
C LEU A 474 -5.46 -2.06 -17.78
N MET A 475 -5.53 -1.02 -16.94
CA MET A 475 -4.85 0.25 -17.17
C MET A 475 -3.33 0.08 -17.18
N VAL A 476 -2.73 -0.61 -16.20
CA VAL A 476 -1.29 -0.93 -16.20
C VAL A 476 -0.91 -1.69 -17.46
N THR A 477 -1.70 -2.71 -17.82
CA THR A 477 -1.48 -3.52 -19.03
C THR A 477 -1.42 -2.67 -20.29
N CYS A 478 -2.38 -1.77 -20.48
CA CYS A 478 -2.43 -0.92 -21.67
C CYS A 478 -1.26 0.08 -21.73
N HIS A 479 -0.81 0.62 -20.60
CA HIS A 479 0.34 1.54 -20.56
C HIS A 479 1.66 0.84 -20.80
N VAL A 480 1.84 -0.38 -20.27
CA VAL A 480 2.99 -1.23 -20.60
C VAL A 480 3.02 -1.50 -22.11
N LEU A 481 1.90 -1.97 -22.67
CA LEU A 481 1.80 -2.31 -24.09
C LEU A 481 2.02 -1.11 -25.01
N LEU A 482 1.46 0.05 -24.65
CA LEU A 482 1.68 1.31 -25.36
C LEU A 482 3.17 1.69 -25.38
N ARG A 483 3.88 1.57 -24.25
CA ARG A 483 5.32 1.84 -24.21
C ARG A 483 6.11 0.87 -25.08
N LEU A 484 5.81 -0.43 -25.01
CA LEU A 484 6.46 -1.45 -25.84
C LEU A 484 6.28 -1.15 -27.34
N LEU A 485 5.07 -0.77 -27.75
CA LEU A 485 4.74 -0.46 -29.15
C LEU A 485 5.35 0.86 -29.65
N LYS A 486 5.42 1.89 -28.80
CA LYS A 486 5.81 3.25 -29.21
C LYS A 486 7.29 3.54 -29.05
N THR A 487 8.05 2.58 -28.51
CA THR A 487 9.50 2.70 -28.34
C THR A 487 10.27 1.68 -29.22
N SER A 488 11.60 1.77 -29.21
CA SER A 488 12.51 0.82 -29.85
C SER A 488 12.33 -0.63 -29.39
N LEU A 489 11.66 -0.86 -28.27
CA LEU A 489 11.32 -2.19 -27.75
C LEU A 489 10.38 -2.97 -28.68
N SER A 490 9.65 -2.28 -29.56
CA SER A 490 8.76 -2.87 -30.57
C SER A 490 9.46 -3.86 -31.51
N ARG A 491 10.79 -3.78 -31.65
CA ARG A 491 11.58 -4.71 -32.47
C ARG A 491 11.65 -6.14 -31.91
N TYR A 492 11.30 -6.33 -30.64
CA TYR A 492 11.43 -7.61 -29.92
C TYR A 492 10.07 -8.28 -29.66
N ILE A 493 8.97 -7.72 -30.15
CA ILE A 493 7.60 -8.17 -29.83
C ILE A 493 6.78 -8.42 -31.10
N ASP A 494 5.67 -9.14 -30.95
CA ASP A 494 4.64 -9.25 -31.99
C ASP A 494 3.80 -7.95 -32.03
N VAL A 495 4.18 -7.04 -32.92
CA VAL A 495 3.57 -5.71 -33.04
C VAL A 495 2.10 -5.77 -33.44
N GLU A 496 1.71 -6.71 -34.31
CA GLU A 496 0.33 -6.78 -34.82
C GLU A 496 -0.63 -7.31 -33.74
N ARG A 497 -0.24 -8.35 -33.01
CA ARG A 497 -1.02 -8.83 -31.86
C ARG A 497 -1.08 -7.76 -30.77
N ALA A 498 0.06 -7.16 -30.43
CA ALA A 498 0.14 -6.11 -29.41
C ALA A 498 -0.75 -4.90 -29.74
N LYS A 499 -0.74 -4.44 -30.99
CA LYS A 499 -1.59 -3.33 -31.44
C LYS A 499 -3.07 -3.68 -31.36
N SER A 500 -3.45 -4.89 -31.79
CA SER A 500 -4.83 -5.37 -31.70
C SER A 500 -5.31 -5.46 -30.24
N ALA A 501 -4.46 -5.99 -29.36
CA ALA A 501 -4.72 -6.04 -27.93
C ALA A 501 -4.83 -4.63 -27.33
N LEU A 502 -3.97 -3.67 -27.68
CA LEU A 502 -4.07 -2.29 -27.18
C LEU A 502 -5.43 -1.66 -27.53
N PHE A 503 -5.90 -1.82 -28.77
CA PHE A 503 -7.20 -1.28 -29.18
C PHE A 503 -8.36 -1.98 -28.50
N LEU A 504 -8.26 -3.30 -28.28
CA LEU A 504 -9.23 -4.03 -27.46
C LEU A 504 -9.24 -3.52 -26.01
N GLY A 505 -8.06 -3.25 -25.44
CA GLY A 505 -7.89 -2.63 -24.13
C GLY A 505 -8.57 -1.26 -24.04
N ILE A 506 -8.40 -0.39 -25.04
CA ILE A 506 -9.11 0.90 -25.11
C ILE A 506 -10.63 0.71 -25.18
N SER A 507 -11.11 -0.30 -25.91
CA SER A 507 -12.54 -0.64 -25.98
C SER A 507 -13.08 -1.16 -24.63
N LEU A 508 -12.32 -2.00 -23.92
CA LEU A 508 -12.66 -2.48 -22.58
C LEU A 508 -12.80 -1.34 -21.57
N HIS A 509 -11.91 -0.33 -21.62
CA HIS A 509 -12.04 0.86 -20.78
C HIS A 509 -13.38 1.60 -21.00
N LYS A 510 -13.84 1.69 -22.24
CA LYS A 510 -15.17 2.27 -22.54
C LYS A 510 -16.31 1.42 -21.97
N ARG A 511 -16.17 0.09 -21.96
CA ARG A 511 -17.15 -0.84 -21.35
C ARG A 511 -17.14 -0.81 -19.82
N MET A 512 -16.00 -0.49 -19.20
CA MET A 512 -15.88 -0.31 -17.74
C MET A 512 -16.45 1.03 -17.24
N SER A 513 -16.61 2.01 -18.14
CA SER A 513 -17.17 3.33 -17.82
C SER A 513 -18.65 3.21 -17.48
N VAL A 514 -19.05 3.83 -16.38
CA VAL A 514 -20.45 3.85 -15.87
C VAL A 514 -21.03 5.26 -15.89
N GLN A 515 -20.20 6.30 -16.00
CA GLN A 515 -20.62 7.69 -16.12
C GLN A 515 -19.71 8.44 -17.10
N ASN A 516 -20.27 9.43 -17.80
CA ASN A 516 -19.48 10.32 -18.64
C ASN A 516 -18.33 10.96 -17.86
N ASP A 517 -17.15 10.99 -18.48
CA ASP A 517 -15.91 11.56 -17.90
C ASP A 517 -15.43 10.87 -16.61
N ASP A 518 -15.88 9.63 -16.35
CA ASP A 518 -15.29 8.83 -15.29
C ASP A 518 -13.87 8.35 -15.64
N LEU A 519 -13.19 7.78 -14.65
CA LEU A 519 -11.78 7.43 -14.76
C LEU A 519 -11.49 6.41 -15.88
N PRO A 520 -12.28 5.32 -16.08
CA PRO A 520 -12.13 4.46 -17.24
C PRO A 520 -12.28 5.19 -18.58
N ALA A 521 -13.30 6.05 -18.74
CA ALA A 521 -13.49 6.82 -19.97
C ALA A 521 -12.30 7.74 -20.26
N ARG A 522 -11.85 8.49 -19.25
CA ARG A 522 -10.71 9.40 -19.35
C ARG A 522 -9.42 8.67 -19.71
N ASN A 523 -9.17 7.52 -19.09
CA ASN A 523 -8.02 6.69 -19.41
C ASN A 523 -8.08 6.17 -20.86
N GLY A 524 -9.25 5.75 -21.33
CA GLY A 524 -9.45 5.34 -22.72
C GLY A 524 -9.16 6.47 -23.73
N VAL A 525 -9.55 7.70 -23.41
CA VAL A 525 -9.21 8.89 -24.21
C VAL A 525 -7.71 9.15 -24.19
N ALA A 526 -7.08 9.14 -23.02
CA ALA A 526 -5.64 9.36 -22.87
C ALA A 526 -4.83 8.35 -23.69
N LEU A 527 -5.14 7.05 -23.58
CA LEU A 527 -4.50 6.00 -24.38
C LEU A 527 -4.68 6.21 -25.89
N THR A 528 -5.87 6.64 -26.33
CA THR A 528 -6.15 6.92 -27.74
C THR A 528 -5.32 8.11 -28.25
N GLN A 529 -5.22 9.18 -27.46
CA GLN A 529 -4.44 10.37 -27.82
C GLN A 529 -2.93 10.07 -27.83
N LEU A 530 -2.42 9.37 -26.82
CA LEU A 530 -1.03 8.92 -26.76
C LEU A 530 -0.66 7.98 -27.92
N TRP A 531 -1.56 7.08 -28.30
CA TRP A 531 -1.33 6.20 -29.45
C TRP A 531 -1.13 7.00 -30.75
N ASN A 532 -1.96 8.01 -30.98
CA ASN A 532 -1.92 8.86 -32.18
C ASN A 532 -0.79 9.91 -32.17
N SER A 533 -0.21 10.18 -31.01
CA SER A 533 0.94 11.08 -30.88
C SER A 533 2.19 10.54 -31.58
N THR A 534 2.94 11.43 -32.25
CA THR A 534 4.26 11.11 -32.81
C THR A 534 5.42 11.49 -31.88
N ARG A 535 5.13 12.23 -30.80
CA ARG A 535 6.08 12.83 -29.85
C ARG A 535 6.14 12.10 -28.50
N VAL A 536 5.17 11.23 -28.20
CA VAL A 536 5.16 10.42 -26.97
C VAL A 536 6.44 9.60 -26.86
N PHE A 537 7.01 9.56 -25.65
CA PHE A 537 8.29 8.90 -25.35
C PHE A 537 9.47 9.43 -26.17
N LYS A 538 9.43 10.68 -26.64
CA LYS A 538 10.54 11.33 -27.33
C LYS A 538 10.83 12.69 -26.75
N ARG A 539 12.11 13.04 -26.71
CA ARG A 539 12.61 14.38 -26.38
C ARG A 539 12.26 15.37 -27.51
N PRO A 540 12.32 16.69 -27.27
CA PRO A 540 12.11 17.70 -28.31
C PRO A 540 13.05 17.57 -29.52
N ASN A 541 14.26 17.02 -29.31
CA ASN A 541 15.22 16.73 -30.38
C ASN A 541 14.91 15.44 -31.18
N GLY A 542 13.79 14.75 -30.87
CA GLY A 542 13.39 13.50 -31.50
C GLY A 542 14.03 12.24 -30.91
N ALA A 543 14.98 12.37 -29.98
CA ALA A 543 15.60 11.23 -29.32
C ALA A 543 14.60 10.49 -28.43
N GLU A 544 14.62 9.16 -28.51
CA GLU A 544 13.69 8.32 -27.76
C GLU A 544 14.01 8.28 -26.25
N VAL A 545 12.96 8.16 -25.43
CA VAL A 545 13.01 8.02 -23.99
C VAL A 545 12.37 6.67 -23.61
N VAL A 546 13.18 5.63 -23.57
CA VAL A 546 12.73 4.28 -23.20
C VAL A 546 12.55 4.15 -21.69
N ALA A 547 13.50 4.68 -20.92
CA ALA A 547 13.50 4.62 -19.46
C ALA A 547 12.32 5.39 -18.83
N LEU A 548 11.81 4.86 -17.72
CA LEU A 548 10.77 5.52 -16.91
C LEU A 548 11.33 6.79 -16.24
N ARG A 549 10.59 7.91 -16.30
CA ARG A 549 10.91 9.16 -15.60
C ARG A 549 10.40 9.12 -14.17
N ILE A 550 9.18 8.62 -13.98
CA ILE A 550 8.62 8.32 -12.66
C ILE A 550 9.07 6.92 -12.26
N ARG A 551 9.69 6.78 -11.09
CA ARG A 551 10.28 5.51 -10.63
C ARG A 551 9.96 5.15 -9.18
N SER A 552 9.33 6.05 -8.44
CA SER A 552 9.04 5.92 -7.00
C SER A 552 7.70 5.26 -6.67
N ARG A 553 6.99 4.72 -7.67
CA ARG A 553 5.59 4.28 -7.55
C ARG A 553 5.37 2.82 -7.98
N LEU A 554 6.39 1.96 -7.85
CA LEU A 554 6.34 0.54 -8.26
C LEU A 554 5.70 0.37 -9.66
N THR A 555 4.86 -0.63 -9.87
CA THR A 555 4.16 -0.84 -11.15
C THR A 555 3.27 0.34 -11.57
N GLY A 556 2.75 1.12 -10.61
CA GLY A 556 2.03 2.38 -10.86
C GLY A 556 2.88 3.44 -11.58
N SER A 557 4.21 3.34 -11.52
CA SER A 557 5.13 4.25 -12.22
C SER A 557 4.93 4.25 -13.73
N VAL A 558 4.61 3.09 -14.33
CA VAL A 558 4.43 2.98 -15.79
C VAL A 558 3.21 3.77 -16.26
N VAL A 559 2.12 3.67 -15.50
CA VAL A 559 0.87 4.41 -15.77
C VAL A 559 1.11 5.90 -15.57
N LEU A 560 1.64 6.26 -14.40
CA LEU A 560 1.93 7.65 -14.05
C LEU A 560 2.81 8.31 -15.09
N ASP A 561 3.90 7.66 -15.50
CA ASP A 561 4.78 8.19 -16.55
C ASP A 561 4.00 8.44 -17.86
N GLY A 562 3.12 7.52 -18.26
CA GLY A 562 2.26 7.70 -19.43
C GLY A 562 1.28 8.86 -19.30
N ILE A 563 0.65 9.05 -18.14
CA ILE A 563 -0.24 10.19 -17.86
C ILE A 563 0.54 11.51 -17.90
N VAL A 564 1.77 11.51 -17.39
CA VAL A 564 2.67 12.66 -17.46
C VAL A 564 3.00 13.01 -18.90
N TRP A 565 3.36 12.04 -19.73
CA TRP A 565 3.56 12.25 -21.18
C TRP A 565 2.30 12.83 -21.84
N TRP A 566 1.13 12.30 -21.47
CA TRP A 566 -0.14 12.77 -22.01
C TRP A 566 -0.41 14.23 -21.65
N ARG A 567 -0.12 14.65 -20.40
CA ARG A 567 -0.33 16.03 -19.95
C ARG A 567 0.67 17.02 -20.51
N GLU A 568 1.92 16.63 -20.67
CA GLU A 568 2.90 17.49 -21.35
C GLU A 568 2.50 17.74 -22.80
N GLU A 569 2.01 16.72 -23.49
CA GLU A 569 1.68 16.83 -24.92
C GLU A 569 0.32 17.51 -25.19
N PHE A 570 -0.71 17.19 -24.41
CA PHE A 570 -2.08 17.64 -24.66
C PHE A 570 -2.61 18.63 -23.61
N GLY A 571 -1.92 18.79 -22.49
CA GLY A 571 -2.34 19.65 -21.37
C GLY A 571 -1.60 20.99 -21.29
N GLY A 572 -0.59 21.25 -22.14
CA GLY A 572 0.16 22.52 -22.12
C GLY A 572 1.17 22.66 -20.97
N PHE A 573 1.49 21.55 -20.29
CA PHE A 573 2.28 21.51 -19.05
C PHE A 573 3.74 21.06 -19.27
N MET A 574 4.38 21.55 -20.33
CA MET A 574 5.74 21.14 -20.67
C MET A 574 6.75 21.48 -19.56
N GLY A 575 7.53 20.48 -19.11
CA GLY A 575 8.69 20.69 -18.23
C GLY A 575 8.39 20.71 -16.73
N ILE A 576 7.17 20.40 -16.30
CA ILE A 576 6.82 20.29 -14.87
C ILE A 576 7.47 19.07 -14.22
N TYR A 577 7.62 17.98 -14.99
CA TYR A 577 8.07 16.72 -14.45
C TYR A 577 9.58 16.54 -14.57
N PRO A 578 10.19 15.69 -13.71
CA PRO A 578 11.61 15.42 -13.79
C PRO A 578 12.01 15.07 -15.21
N PRO A 579 13.11 15.65 -15.74
CA PRO A 579 13.61 15.25 -17.03
C PRO A 579 13.92 13.75 -16.99
N PRO A 580 13.85 13.04 -18.13
CA PRO A 580 14.29 11.66 -18.20
C PRO A 580 15.68 11.53 -17.61
N LEU A 581 15.90 10.52 -16.76
CA LEU A 581 17.24 10.20 -16.29
C LEU A 581 18.12 10.05 -17.53
N SER A 582 19.16 10.87 -17.63
CA SER A 582 20.14 10.72 -18.70
C SER A 582 20.88 9.41 -18.46
N ASP A 583 20.93 8.56 -19.49
CA ASP A 583 21.88 7.46 -19.56
C ASP A 583 23.29 8.06 -19.75
N ASN A 584 23.80 8.79 -18.76
CA ASN A 584 25.18 9.26 -18.76
C ASN A 584 26.10 8.07 -18.46
N ARG A 585 26.29 7.22 -19.47
CA ARG A 585 27.45 6.34 -19.58
C ARG A 585 28.40 6.72 -20.72
N THR A 586 28.12 7.78 -21.48
CA THR A 586 29.00 8.21 -22.59
C THR A 586 29.24 9.71 -22.76
N GLU A 587 28.73 10.58 -21.89
CA GLU A 587 29.07 12.02 -21.94
C GLU A 587 29.72 12.43 -20.61
N GLY A 588 30.96 12.01 -20.46
CA GLY A 588 31.81 12.38 -19.33
C GLY A 588 33.14 12.94 -19.79
N THR A 589 33.18 13.80 -20.83
CA THR A 589 34.39 14.60 -21.11
C THR A 589 34.23 15.88 -21.94
N GLU A 590 33.02 16.38 -22.25
CA GLU A 590 32.91 17.65 -23.02
C GLU A 590 32.00 18.74 -22.41
N ALA A 591 31.22 18.45 -21.36
CA ALA A 591 30.34 19.45 -20.74
C ALA A 591 31.01 20.31 -19.64
N ALA A 592 32.34 20.39 -19.61
CA ALA A 592 33.09 21.15 -18.59
C ALA A 592 33.86 22.36 -19.14
N ASN A 593 33.74 22.71 -20.43
CA ASN A 593 34.55 23.78 -21.02
C ASN A 593 33.80 24.86 -21.81
N GLU A 594 32.50 25.01 -21.63
CA GLU A 594 31.76 26.17 -22.14
C GLU A 594 31.04 26.92 -21.02
N SER A 595 31.83 27.45 -20.07
CA SER A 595 31.35 28.50 -19.16
C SER A 595 32.47 29.50 -18.85
N SER A 596 33.04 30.11 -19.88
CA SER A 596 33.95 31.24 -19.72
C SER A 596 34.19 31.99 -21.04
N ALA A 597 33.16 32.65 -21.55
CA ALA A 597 33.34 33.81 -22.42
C ALA A 597 32.12 34.74 -22.34
N ALA A 598 32.14 35.66 -21.37
CA ALA A 598 31.33 36.85 -21.44
C ALA A 598 31.93 37.79 -22.50
N GLY A 599 31.17 38.06 -23.57
CA GLY A 599 31.47 39.05 -24.59
C GLY A 599 30.16 39.68 -25.05
N ALA A 600 30.04 40.99 -24.83
CA ALA A 600 28.86 41.80 -25.15
C ALA A 600 28.59 41.86 -26.66
N GLN A 601 27.32 41.73 -27.08
CA GLN A 601 26.60 42.71 -27.91
C GLN A 601 25.20 42.25 -28.35
N ASP A 602 24.30 43.24 -28.32
CA ASP A 602 23.08 43.51 -29.10
C ASP A 602 21.73 42.81 -28.85
N ASP A 603 20.77 43.70 -28.61
CA ASP A 603 19.32 43.60 -28.55
C ASP A 603 18.71 42.74 -29.68
N ALA A 604 18.05 41.67 -29.28
CA ALA A 604 16.83 41.21 -29.95
C ALA A 604 15.89 40.64 -28.90
N SER A 605 14.81 41.38 -28.63
CA SER A 605 13.72 41.02 -27.73
C SER A 605 13.10 39.67 -28.09
N MET A 606 13.48 38.61 -27.37
CA MET A 606 12.67 37.40 -27.24
C MET A 606 11.52 37.70 -26.26
N PRO A 607 10.24 37.39 -26.58
CA PRO A 607 9.17 37.53 -25.62
C PRO A 607 9.52 36.64 -24.42
N LEU A 608 9.52 37.20 -23.21
CA LEU A 608 9.48 36.39 -21.98
C LEU A 608 8.29 35.44 -22.15
N ALA A 609 8.57 34.15 -22.36
CA ALA A 609 7.56 33.12 -22.29
C ALA A 609 6.91 33.28 -20.91
N ALA A 610 5.64 33.69 -20.89
CA ALA A 610 4.86 33.77 -19.68
C ALA A 610 5.03 32.43 -18.94
N ARG A 611 5.39 32.47 -17.65
CA ARG A 611 5.35 31.26 -16.83
C ARG A 611 3.96 30.66 -17.02
N PRO A 612 3.85 29.41 -17.50
CA PRO A 612 2.55 28.78 -17.66
C PRO A 612 1.79 28.85 -16.34
N ASP A 613 0.49 29.15 -16.40
CA ASP A 613 -0.35 29.13 -15.21
C ASP A 613 -0.51 27.68 -14.76
N TYR A 614 0.17 27.33 -13.68
CA TYR A 614 0.19 25.97 -13.12
C TYR A 614 -0.88 25.77 -12.03
N SER A 615 -1.68 26.78 -11.72
CA SER A 615 -2.68 26.70 -10.65
C SER A 615 -3.71 25.59 -10.88
N THR A 616 -4.04 25.29 -12.14
CA THR A 616 -5.00 24.25 -12.51
C THR A 616 -4.38 22.87 -12.77
N PHE A 617 -3.06 22.73 -12.61
CA PHE A 617 -2.35 21.48 -12.94
C PHE A 617 -2.63 20.36 -11.93
N LEU A 618 -2.64 20.70 -10.64
CA LEU A 618 -2.90 19.74 -9.56
C LEU A 618 -4.40 19.39 -9.40
N ASP A 619 -5.27 20.18 -10.02
CA ASP A 619 -6.72 19.96 -10.07
C ASP A 619 -7.13 18.83 -11.02
N ASP A 620 -6.19 18.20 -11.73
CA ASP A 620 -6.47 17.09 -12.63
C ASP A 620 -6.90 15.82 -11.88
N PRO A 621 -8.15 15.34 -12.06
CA PRO A 621 -8.61 14.18 -11.31
C PRO A 621 -7.91 12.87 -11.68
N MET A 622 -7.23 12.75 -12.82
CA MET A 622 -6.36 11.59 -13.10
C MET A 622 -5.09 11.63 -12.23
N LEU A 623 -4.43 12.78 -12.08
CA LEU A 623 -3.23 12.89 -11.23
C LEU A 623 -3.58 12.77 -9.74
N THR A 624 -4.70 13.37 -9.31
CA THR A 624 -5.23 13.20 -7.95
C THR A 624 -5.43 11.72 -7.61
N GLU A 625 -5.91 10.93 -8.58
CA GLU A 625 -6.15 9.51 -8.41
C GLU A 625 -4.88 8.70 -8.16
N PHE A 626 -3.70 9.18 -8.55
CA PHE A 626 -2.43 8.50 -8.24
C PHE A 626 -1.69 9.11 -7.05
N GLY A 627 -2.40 9.87 -6.22
CA GLY A 627 -1.86 10.43 -4.97
C GLY A 627 -0.88 11.56 -5.20
N TRP A 628 -1.06 12.34 -6.27
CA TRP A 628 -0.50 13.69 -6.34
C TRP A 628 -1.28 14.61 -5.39
N PRO A 629 -0.59 15.48 -4.63
CA PRO A 629 -1.25 16.42 -3.76
C PRO A 629 -2.11 17.38 -4.58
N VAL A 630 -3.34 17.65 -4.11
CA VAL A 630 -4.31 18.55 -4.76
C VAL A 630 -4.03 20.02 -4.42
N THR A 631 -3.21 20.26 -3.39
CA THR A 631 -2.93 21.62 -2.89
C THR A 631 -1.48 22.00 -3.15
N ASP A 632 -1.26 23.23 -3.62
CA ASP A 632 0.07 23.86 -3.72
C ASP A 632 0.79 23.95 -2.36
N ASP A 633 0.04 23.80 -1.27
CA ASP A 633 0.45 24.13 0.11
C ASP A 633 1.22 23.02 0.86
N VAL A 634 1.50 21.87 0.24
CA VAL A 634 2.15 20.74 0.96
C VAL A 634 3.56 21.09 1.46
N PHE A 635 4.24 22.02 0.79
CA PHE A 635 5.58 22.46 1.17
C PHE A 635 5.68 23.96 1.47
N SER A 636 4.66 24.76 1.14
CA SER A 636 4.70 26.22 1.29
C SER A 636 4.98 26.66 2.74
N SER A 637 4.39 25.98 3.72
CA SER A 637 4.57 26.27 5.15
C SER A 637 5.96 25.93 5.70
N ILE A 638 6.74 25.11 5.00
CA ILE A 638 8.12 24.74 5.40
C ILE A 638 9.13 25.79 4.90
N TRP A 639 8.79 26.54 3.85
CA TRP A 639 9.69 27.49 3.19
C TRP A 639 9.27 28.96 3.33
N ALA A 640 8.20 29.24 4.06
CA ALA A 640 7.66 30.60 4.22
C ALA A 640 8.35 31.46 5.28
N ASP A 641 9.43 31.01 5.93
CA ASP A 641 10.17 31.81 6.91
C ASP A 641 11.64 32.03 6.51
N GLY A 642 11.90 33.20 5.90
CA GLY A 642 13.12 33.98 6.12
C GLY A 642 14.16 34.03 4.98
N PRO A 643 14.67 35.23 4.63
CA PRO A 643 15.83 35.35 3.75
C PRO A 643 17.06 34.80 4.46
N MET A 644 17.67 33.73 3.94
CA MET A 644 18.97 33.29 4.40
C MET A 644 20.00 34.40 4.10
N ALA A 645 20.36 35.15 5.13
CA ALA A 645 21.54 36.00 5.12
C ALA A 645 22.77 35.10 4.93
N LEU A 646 23.39 35.20 3.76
CA LEU A 646 24.75 34.75 3.53
C LEU A 646 25.68 35.58 4.42
N THR A 647 26.02 35.07 5.60
CA THR A 647 27.21 35.53 6.33
C THR A 647 28.35 34.58 6.01
N SER A 648 29.27 35.09 5.20
CA SER A 648 30.63 34.59 5.00
C SER A 648 31.39 34.50 6.33
N ILE A 649 31.91 33.32 6.66
CA ILE A 649 33.23 33.10 7.30
C ILE A 649 33.81 31.82 6.71
#